data_AF-A0A5M3X164-F1
#
_entry.id   AF-A0A5M3X164-F1
#
_cell.length_a   1.000
_cell.length_b   1.000
_cell.length_c   1.000
_cell.angle_alpha   90.00
_cell.angle_beta   90.00
_cell.angle_gamma   90.00
#
_symmetry.space_group_name_H-M   'P 1'
#
loop_
_entity.id
_entity.type
_entity.pdbx_description
1 polymer ?
#
loop_
_entity_poly.entity_id
_entity_poly.type
_entity_poly.pdbx_seq_one_letter_code
_entity_poly.pdbx_strand_id
1 'polypeptide(L)'
;MTRPPRLLPASGLLIPLAVLGGPPTPGPGPVVDGNARFTVLSPTLIRVEYAGDGAFEDRPTFNAVTRATEPPPFTTTVENGARVIRTGRLTLRYRRDSGPFTPANLSVKLKAGTRRVTARPSFGTSAVTNLGGWRRSLDKVSAPVALNDGLLARDGWYLLDDTSTALLNPDGTITQRPGHGGLPYQDGYLFGYGHDYRRGLKDLRDLTGPAAMLPRWAFGVWFSRYYPYRESDYRDGLLPAFRANRVPLDMLVVDTDWKSPNTWNGWNWNPALFPDPRGFLDWARGRGLRVALNIHPSISLADPKYAQVKAIVGGDLPAGDCPRRPGSRVFDWSDPKQLKAYFELHKPLEDLGVRLMWLDWCCDPSKVTAPGVTPDTWINSRYALRDRERGLRGFAFSRAGGGYGGFRVYPAGPWAEHRYTVHFTGDTSPSWDVLAIEAAYTHLEGNIGMPYVSHDIGGFYARPKHLPDGLYARWVQFGTFQPILRLHSNHGDRLPWEYSGAAQRSAQKFLRLREALVPYTYTLARQAVDTGLPITRGMYLNYPEHEQAYRYRTQYLYGDDVLVAPVTTPGLGKVTTKVWFPPGTWTDYFTGATHTGPATAKVTTDLSTMPVFLRAGGILPTRTDYVDSAERKPLDQVTLTVATGGDGKLSLYEDAGEGPGHLSGESATTAMTFDTAKRLLRIAARRGTFPGAVTTRSWTARFRDADRPAQVKVNGTAVPARTRAPGWTYHTPTRTLTVRTTALPVTAGTTLQFIDERRGS
;
A
#
# COMPACT_ATOMS: atom_id res chain seq x y z
N MET A 1 -52.85 8.72 -6.25
CA MET A 1 -52.56 9.33 -4.94
C MET A 1 -51.74 8.34 -4.13
N THR A 2 -50.41 8.49 -4.17
CA THR A 2 -49.44 7.59 -3.55
C THR A 2 -48.62 8.39 -2.53
N ARG A 3 -48.62 7.95 -1.27
CA ARG A 3 -47.90 8.59 -0.16
C ARG A 3 -46.38 8.49 -0.35
N PRO A 4 -45.59 9.51 0.05
CA PRO A 4 -44.13 9.47 -0.04
C PRO A 4 -43.53 8.66 1.11
N PRO A 5 -42.33 8.06 0.94
CA PRO A 5 -41.65 7.36 2.02
C PRO A 5 -41.01 8.36 3.00
N ARG A 6 -41.12 8.07 4.29
CA ARG A 6 -40.54 8.84 5.40
C ARG A 6 -39.02 8.63 5.46
N LEU A 7 -38.27 9.73 5.52
CA LEU A 7 -36.86 9.77 5.93
C LEU A 7 -36.73 9.41 7.42
N LEU A 8 -35.85 8.47 7.75
CA LEU A 8 -35.40 8.19 9.12
C LEU A 8 -34.07 8.93 9.36
N PRO A 9 -33.83 9.47 10.57
CA PRO A 9 -32.64 10.25 10.87
C PRO A 9 -31.41 9.35 11.05
N ALA A 10 -30.27 9.80 10.53
CA ALA A 10 -28.96 9.20 10.72
C ALA A 10 -28.56 9.29 12.21
N SER A 11 -28.57 8.15 12.90
CA SER A 11 -28.00 8.00 14.23
C SER A 11 -26.53 7.60 14.10
N GLY A 12 -25.63 8.37 14.71
CA GLY A 12 -24.19 8.11 14.72
C GLY A 12 -23.86 6.75 15.32
N LEU A 13 -23.17 5.92 14.56
CA LEU A 13 -22.74 4.60 14.98
C LEU A 13 -21.41 4.72 15.76
N LEU A 14 -21.49 4.70 17.08
CA LEU A 14 -20.37 4.35 17.96
C LEU A 14 -20.16 2.84 17.90
N ILE A 15 -18.94 2.41 17.56
CA ILE A 15 -18.53 1.00 17.53
C ILE A 15 -18.44 0.50 18.97
N PRO A 16 -19.09 -0.62 19.37
CA PRO A 16 -18.90 -1.20 20.68
C PRO A 16 -17.61 -2.03 20.71
N LEU A 17 -16.73 -1.76 21.68
CA LEU A 17 -15.64 -2.66 22.05
C LEU A 17 -16.25 -3.93 22.69
N ALA A 18 -15.87 -5.09 22.17
CA ALA A 18 -16.29 -6.38 22.74
C ALA A 18 -15.40 -6.78 23.93
N VAL A 19 -16.06 -7.30 24.97
CA VAL A 19 -15.50 -7.79 26.24
C VAL A 19 -15.04 -9.24 26.12
N LEU A 20 -13.82 -9.56 26.58
CA LEU A 20 -13.39 -10.93 26.93
C LEU A 20 -12.35 -10.92 28.07
N GLY A 21 -12.60 -11.75 29.10
CA GLY A 21 -11.59 -12.27 30.05
C GLY A 21 -11.42 -11.45 31.34
N GLY A 22 -11.45 -12.11 32.50
CA GLY A 22 -11.30 -11.47 33.81
C GLY A 22 -10.00 -10.66 33.96
N PRO A 23 -10.00 -9.59 34.77
CA PRO A 23 -9.00 -8.54 34.68
C PRO A 23 -7.63 -9.00 35.20
N PRO A 24 -6.54 -8.88 34.41
CA PRO A 24 -5.22 -8.71 34.98
C PRO A 24 -5.15 -7.36 35.70
N THR A 25 -4.34 -7.26 36.76
CA THR A 25 -4.18 -6.05 37.57
C THR A 25 -3.79 -4.86 36.68
N PRO A 26 -4.55 -3.73 36.68
CA PRO A 26 -4.23 -2.59 35.85
C PRO A 26 -2.85 -2.04 36.21
N GLY A 27 -1.99 -1.86 35.20
CA GLY A 27 -0.72 -1.15 35.38
C GLY A 27 -0.97 0.28 35.87
N PRO A 28 0.00 0.93 36.54
CA PRO A 28 -0.14 2.32 36.93
C PRO A 28 -0.36 3.18 35.68
N GLY A 29 -1.17 4.23 35.80
CA GLY A 29 -1.41 5.21 34.72
C GLY A 29 -0.13 5.96 34.30
N PRO A 30 -0.25 7.09 33.57
CA PRO A 30 0.91 7.89 33.18
C PRO A 30 1.83 8.19 34.35
N VAL A 31 3.14 8.07 34.14
CA VAL A 31 4.16 8.42 35.15
C VAL A 31 4.52 9.88 34.98
N VAL A 32 4.38 10.67 36.04
CA VAL A 32 4.68 12.11 36.04
C VAL A 32 5.84 12.40 37.01
N ASP A 33 6.82 13.16 36.55
CA ASP A 33 7.90 13.74 37.36
C ASP A 33 8.03 15.22 37.04
N GLY A 34 7.42 16.06 37.88
CA GLY A 34 7.32 17.49 37.65
C GLY A 34 6.60 17.78 36.33
N ASN A 35 7.31 18.45 35.43
CA ASN A 35 6.82 18.84 34.12
C ASN A 35 7.01 17.77 33.03
N ALA A 36 7.55 16.60 33.38
CA ALA A 36 7.72 15.48 32.45
C ALA A 36 6.67 14.39 32.69
N ARG A 37 6.06 13.89 31.61
CA ARG A 37 5.10 12.80 31.60
C ARG A 37 5.54 11.68 30.67
N PHE A 38 5.35 10.45 31.12
CA PHE A 38 5.65 9.23 30.37
C PHE A 38 4.43 8.32 30.33
N THR A 39 4.03 7.91 29.13
CA THR A 39 2.91 6.98 28.94
C THR A 39 3.40 5.76 28.16
N VAL A 40 3.38 4.59 28.79
CA VAL A 40 3.73 3.34 28.12
C VAL A 40 2.55 2.89 27.27
N LEU A 41 2.71 2.91 25.94
CA LEU A 41 1.65 2.56 24.99
C LEU A 41 1.78 1.10 24.52
N SER A 42 3.00 0.57 24.58
CA SER A 42 3.36 -0.76 24.12
C SER A 42 4.67 -1.18 24.81
N PRO A 43 5.02 -2.49 24.85
CA PRO A 43 6.34 -2.91 25.34
C PRO A 43 7.51 -2.20 24.63
N THR A 44 7.32 -1.71 23.41
CA THR A 44 8.33 -1.06 22.56
C THR A 44 8.03 0.40 22.25
N LEU A 45 6.99 1.00 22.85
CA LEU A 45 6.60 2.39 22.58
C LEU A 45 6.25 3.12 23.88
N ILE A 46 6.96 4.22 24.13
CA ILE A 46 6.68 5.14 25.25
C ILE A 46 6.45 6.54 24.67
N ARG A 47 5.33 7.16 24.99
CA ARG A 47 5.14 8.60 24.79
C ARG A 47 5.92 9.35 25.86
N VAL A 48 6.68 10.36 25.46
CA VAL A 48 7.42 11.27 26.33
C VAL A 48 6.92 12.68 26.07
N GLU A 49 6.52 13.38 27.12
CA GLU A 49 5.97 14.72 27.01
C GLU A 49 6.57 15.61 28.10
N TYR A 50 6.97 16.82 27.72
CA TYR A 50 7.42 17.84 28.64
C TYR A 50 6.58 19.09 28.43
N ALA A 51 5.95 19.59 29.48
CA ALA A 51 5.15 20.81 29.46
C ALA A 51 5.63 21.75 30.58
N GLY A 52 6.31 22.84 30.23
CA GLY A 52 6.93 23.74 31.20
C GLY A 52 5.94 24.42 32.16
N ASP A 53 4.67 24.48 31.80
CA ASP A 53 3.53 24.97 32.60
C ASP A 53 2.78 23.84 33.33
N GLY A 54 3.19 22.57 33.16
CA GLY A 54 2.50 21.39 33.67
C GLY A 54 1.21 21.02 32.92
N ALA A 55 0.86 21.74 31.85
CA ALA A 55 -0.36 21.50 31.08
C ALA A 55 -0.12 20.46 29.98
N PHE A 56 -0.36 19.19 30.29
CA PHE A 56 -0.21 18.11 29.32
C PHE A 56 -1.38 18.01 28.33
N GLU A 57 -1.12 17.48 27.12
CA GLU A 57 -2.12 17.30 26.06
C GLU A 57 -2.58 15.84 25.95
N ASP A 58 -3.88 15.61 26.08
CA ASP A 58 -4.48 14.27 25.99
C ASP A 58 -5.33 14.05 24.75
N ARG A 59 -5.69 15.12 24.03
CA ARG A 59 -6.44 15.02 22.79
C ARG A 59 -5.60 14.41 21.67
N PRO A 60 -6.24 13.69 20.72
CA PRO A 60 -5.56 13.13 19.57
C PRO A 60 -4.98 14.22 18.67
N THR A 61 -3.87 13.90 18.02
CA THR A 61 -3.25 14.76 17.02
C THR A 61 -3.54 14.23 15.63
N PHE A 62 -3.27 15.03 14.60
CA PHE A 62 -3.45 14.62 13.22
C PHE A 62 -2.68 13.33 12.90
N ASN A 63 -1.51 13.12 13.51
CA ASN A 63 -0.75 11.87 13.39
C ASN A 63 -1.21 10.81 14.38
N ALA A 64 -1.18 11.11 15.69
CA ALA A 64 -1.43 10.16 16.76
C ALA A 64 -2.89 10.22 17.22
N VAL A 65 -3.72 9.36 16.62
CA VAL A 65 -5.18 9.34 16.88
C VAL A 65 -5.59 8.33 17.94
N THR A 66 -4.72 7.37 18.27
CA THR A 66 -4.98 6.36 19.29
C THR A 66 -3.88 6.41 20.33
N ARG A 67 -4.26 6.47 21.60
CA ARG A 67 -3.35 6.25 22.74
C ARG A 67 -3.93 5.09 23.56
N ALA A 68 -3.06 4.23 24.09
CA ALA A 68 -3.49 3.03 24.82
C ALA A 68 -4.42 3.43 25.99
N THR A 69 -5.61 2.85 26.02
CA THR A 69 -6.57 3.04 27.12
C THR A 69 -6.19 2.21 28.35
N GLU A 70 -5.46 1.11 28.14
CA GLU A 70 -4.88 0.28 29.19
C GLU A 70 -3.37 0.08 28.92
N PRO A 71 -2.49 0.50 29.85
CA PRO A 71 -1.05 0.38 29.65
C PRO A 71 -0.62 -1.10 29.79
N PRO A 72 0.32 -1.58 28.95
CA PRO A 72 0.89 -2.91 29.13
C PRO A 72 1.73 -2.97 30.42
N PRO A 73 2.09 -4.16 30.94
CA PRO A 73 2.91 -4.27 32.13
C PRO A 73 4.26 -3.52 32.02
N PHE A 74 4.54 -2.67 33.00
CA PHE A 74 5.82 -1.99 33.17
C PHE A 74 6.11 -1.73 34.66
N THR A 75 7.36 -1.43 34.99
CA THR A 75 7.76 -0.96 36.33
C THR A 75 8.34 0.43 36.26
N THR A 76 8.17 1.19 37.34
CA THR A 76 8.74 2.53 37.47
C THR A 76 9.38 2.70 38.84
N THR A 77 10.59 3.27 38.85
CA THR A 77 11.38 3.51 40.07
C THR A 77 12.13 4.82 39.96
N VAL A 78 12.63 5.35 41.07
CA VAL A 78 13.61 6.44 41.08
C VAL A 78 14.95 5.85 41.52
N GLU A 79 15.95 5.96 40.66
CA GLU A 79 17.30 5.43 40.91
C GLU A 79 18.33 6.54 40.67
N ASN A 80 19.11 6.90 41.69
CA ASN A 80 20.16 7.93 41.60
C ASN A 80 19.64 9.24 40.99
N GLY A 81 18.49 9.73 41.46
CA GLY A 81 17.86 10.97 40.97
C GLY A 81 17.22 10.88 39.59
N ALA A 82 17.21 9.71 38.94
CA ALA A 82 16.57 9.51 37.64
C ALA A 82 15.30 8.68 37.76
N ARG A 83 14.24 9.08 37.05
CA ARG A 83 13.09 8.23 36.77
C ARG A 83 13.53 7.10 35.84
N VAL A 84 13.21 5.87 36.21
CA VAL A 84 13.50 4.68 35.42
C VAL A 84 12.22 3.92 35.13
N ILE A 85 11.89 3.78 33.86
CA ILE A 85 10.72 3.04 33.39
C ILE A 85 11.20 1.82 32.62
N ARG A 86 10.80 0.62 33.06
CA ARG A 86 11.18 -0.65 32.42
C ARG A 86 9.95 -1.34 31.88
N THR A 87 9.94 -1.58 30.57
CA THR A 87 8.96 -2.43 29.89
C THR A 87 9.56 -3.82 29.67
N GLY A 88 8.80 -4.71 29.03
CA GLY A 88 9.33 -6.00 28.58
C GLY A 88 10.42 -5.93 27.49
N ARG A 89 10.68 -4.76 26.88
CA ARG A 89 11.64 -4.63 25.76
C ARG A 89 12.66 -3.50 25.89
N LEU A 90 12.38 -2.45 26.67
CA LEU A 90 13.28 -1.31 26.82
C LEU A 90 13.28 -0.75 28.25
N THR A 91 14.33 0.01 28.56
CA THR A 91 14.46 0.77 29.80
C THR A 91 14.71 2.24 29.46
N LEU A 92 13.76 3.10 29.79
CA LEU A 92 13.90 4.55 29.70
C LEU A 92 14.45 5.09 31.02
N ARG A 93 15.36 6.06 30.93
CA ARG A 93 15.86 6.84 32.07
C ARG A 93 15.76 8.33 31.77
N TYR A 94 15.18 9.08 32.68
CA TYR A 94 15.12 10.54 32.65
C TYR A 94 15.66 11.13 33.95
N ARG A 95 16.60 12.08 33.88
CA ARG A 95 17.06 12.82 35.07
C ARG A 95 15.92 13.75 35.52
N ARG A 96 15.40 13.52 36.72
CA ARG A 96 14.23 14.25 37.24
C ARG A 96 14.56 15.74 37.37
N ASP A 97 13.54 16.58 37.22
CA ASP A 97 13.60 18.03 37.42
C ASP A 97 14.70 18.73 36.59
N SER A 98 15.05 18.15 35.42
CA SER A 98 16.18 18.62 34.61
C SER A 98 15.78 19.32 33.31
N GLY A 99 14.51 19.72 33.22
CA GLY A 99 13.96 20.45 32.07
C GLY A 99 13.58 19.55 30.88
N PRO A 100 13.38 20.16 29.70
CA PRO A 100 13.03 19.45 28.46
C PRO A 100 13.96 18.29 28.15
N PHE A 101 13.47 17.31 27.41
CA PHE A 101 14.24 16.15 27.00
C PHE A 101 15.37 16.54 26.06
N THR A 102 16.57 16.10 26.43
CA THR A 102 17.82 16.27 25.69
C THR A 102 18.64 14.98 25.76
N PRO A 103 19.62 14.79 24.87
CA PRO A 103 20.56 13.68 24.97
C PRO A 103 21.30 13.58 26.32
N ALA A 104 21.39 14.68 27.07
CA ALA A 104 22.05 14.73 28.37
C ALA A 104 21.20 14.19 29.52
N ASN A 105 19.86 14.28 29.42
CA ASN A 105 18.95 13.89 30.50
C ASN A 105 18.02 12.72 30.17
N LEU A 106 17.82 12.37 28.90
CA LEU A 106 16.99 11.27 28.44
C LEU A 106 17.84 10.18 27.78
N SER A 107 17.67 8.94 28.20
CA SER A 107 18.31 7.79 27.56
C SER A 107 17.42 6.56 27.54
N VAL A 108 17.67 5.69 26.58
CA VAL A 108 16.87 4.48 26.34
C VAL A 108 17.81 3.33 26.11
N LYS A 109 17.67 2.28 26.91
CA LYS A 109 18.42 1.03 26.76
C LYS A 109 17.51 -0.03 26.17
N LEU A 110 17.95 -0.66 25.10
CA LEU A 110 17.24 -1.77 24.44
C LEU A 110 18.25 -2.77 23.85
N LYS A 111 17.73 -3.87 23.29
CA LYS A 111 18.53 -4.82 22.51
C LYS A 111 18.15 -4.73 21.03
N ALA A 112 19.16 -4.61 20.17
CA ALA A 112 19.03 -4.70 18.72
C ALA A 112 19.80 -5.95 18.27
N GLY A 113 19.09 -7.05 18.00
CA GLY A 113 19.69 -8.37 17.87
C GLY A 113 20.41 -8.78 19.16
N THR A 114 21.68 -9.12 19.04
CA THR A 114 22.56 -9.44 20.19
C THR A 114 23.17 -8.20 20.84
N ARG A 115 23.12 -7.03 20.18
CA ARG A 115 23.77 -5.80 20.64
C ARG A 115 22.91 -5.06 21.66
N ARG A 116 23.54 -4.63 22.77
CA ARG A 116 22.93 -3.68 23.70
C ARG A 116 23.10 -2.27 23.14
N VAL A 117 22.00 -1.54 23.02
CA VAL A 117 21.98 -0.16 22.53
C VAL A 117 21.62 0.77 23.68
N THR A 118 22.35 1.86 23.82
CA THR A 118 21.95 3.00 24.67
C THR A 118 21.75 4.20 23.74
N ALA A 119 20.49 4.49 23.43
CA ALA A 119 20.09 5.65 22.66
C ALA A 119 19.96 6.88 23.56
N ARG A 120 20.25 8.05 22.99
CA ARG A 120 20.09 9.37 23.63
C ARG A 120 19.29 10.25 22.67
N PRO A 121 17.95 10.13 22.69
CA PRO A 121 17.09 10.81 21.74
C PRO A 121 17.20 12.33 21.84
N SER A 122 17.02 13.02 20.71
CA SER A 122 16.80 14.46 20.65
C SER A 122 15.67 14.76 19.69
N PHE A 123 14.75 15.62 20.13
CA PHE A 123 13.68 16.15 19.29
C PHE A 123 14.28 16.87 18.07
N GLY A 124 13.62 16.74 16.91
CA GLY A 124 14.08 17.29 15.64
C GLY A 124 15.33 16.65 15.01
N THR A 125 15.83 15.53 15.54
CA THR A 125 17.04 14.86 15.00
C THR A 125 16.79 13.41 14.59
N SER A 126 17.52 12.99 13.55
CA SER A 126 17.47 11.66 12.96
C SER A 126 18.47 10.68 13.58
N ALA A 127 18.11 9.40 13.64
CA ALA A 127 19.06 8.35 13.99
C ALA A 127 20.08 8.16 12.86
N VAL A 128 21.37 8.09 13.19
CA VAL A 128 22.46 7.92 12.19
C VAL A 128 22.33 6.64 11.36
N THR A 129 21.60 5.64 11.86
CA THR A 129 21.43 4.34 11.21
C THR A 129 20.05 4.13 10.56
N ASN A 130 19.34 5.22 10.23
CA ASN A 130 18.03 5.18 9.59
C ASN A 130 18.09 4.43 8.24
N LEU A 131 17.06 3.63 7.95
CA LEU A 131 16.94 2.87 6.71
C LEU A 131 16.30 3.66 5.56
N GLY A 132 15.99 4.94 5.79
CA GLY A 132 15.15 5.77 4.93
C GLY A 132 13.70 5.31 4.97
N GLY A 133 12.83 6.07 4.33
CA GLY A 133 11.45 5.66 4.17
C GLY A 133 10.84 6.23 2.92
N TRP A 134 10.79 7.55 2.83
CA TRP A 134 9.89 8.18 1.88
C TRP A 134 10.54 9.38 1.20
N ARG A 135 9.94 9.78 0.09
CA ARG A 135 10.20 11.03 -0.60
C ARG A 135 8.90 11.47 -1.26
N ARG A 136 8.64 12.76 -1.31
CA ARG A 136 7.43 13.30 -1.93
C ARG A 136 7.25 12.90 -3.39
N SER A 137 8.34 12.86 -4.16
CA SER A 137 8.35 12.40 -5.54
C SER A 137 9.75 11.99 -6.00
N LEU A 138 9.79 11.14 -7.02
CA LEU A 138 10.93 10.80 -7.86
C LEU A 138 10.95 11.63 -9.16
N ASP A 139 10.25 12.77 -9.21
CA ASP A 139 10.25 13.65 -10.38
C ASP A 139 11.68 14.00 -10.78
N LYS A 140 11.99 13.84 -12.08
CA LYS A 140 13.31 14.17 -12.67
C LYS A 140 14.48 13.40 -12.07
N VAL A 141 14.24 12.35 -11.27
CA VAL A 141 15.30 11.49 -10.75
C VAL A 141 15.90 10.66 -11.89
N SER A 142 17.23 10.69 -11.98
CA SER A 142 18.03 9.89 -12.92
C SER A 142 19.15 9.09 -12.24
N ALA A 143 19.40 9.32 -10.96
CA ALA A 143 20.41 8.65 -10.14
C ALA A 143 19.88 8.47 -8.70
N PRO A 144 20.44 7.54 -7.89
CA PRO A 144 19.97 7.33 -6.53
C PRO A 144 19.95 8.62 -5.70
N VAL A 145 18.85 8.87 -5.01
CA VAL A 145 18.64 10.06 -4.19
C VAL A 145 18.48 9.69 -2.71
N ALA A 146 18.83 10.62 -1.83
CA ALA A 146 18.54 10.50 -0.41
C ALA A 146 17.02 10.45 -0.18
N LEU A 147 16.63 9.58 0.74
CA LEU A 147 15.27 9.48 1.26
C LEU A 147 15.20 10.22 2.60
N ASN A 148 14.01 10.74 2.91
CA ASN A 148 13.72 11.17 4.26
C ASN A 148 13.65 9.96 5.18
N ASP A 149 13.82 10.22 6.47
CA ASP A 149 13.77 9.21 7.50
C ASP A 149 12.46 8.41 7.48
N GLY A 150 12.62 7.09 7.57
CA GLY A 150 11.55 6.19 7.96
C GLY A 150 11.56 5.93 9.46
N LEU A 151 10.61 5.13 9.94
CA LEU A 151 10.57 4.69 11.34
C LEU A 151 11.74 3.75 11.68
N LEU A 152 12.21 2.98 10.68
CA LEU A 152 13.10 1.84 10.89
C LEU A 152 14.58 2.23 10.85
N ALA A 153 15.33 1.86 11.88
CA ALA A 153 16.76 2.10 12.01
C ALA A 153 17.52 0.85 12.50
N ARG A 154 18.81 0.72 12.16
CA ARG A 154 19.62 -0.47 12.53
C ARG A 154 19.98 -0.54 14.01
N ASP A 155 19.90 0.57 14.73
CA ASP A 155 20.02 0.61 16.18
C ASP A 155 18.69 0.38 16.91
N GLY A 156 17.59 0.25 16.16
CA GLY A 156 16.34 -0.29 16.65
C GLY A 156 15.48 0.67 17.46
N TRP A 157 15.67 1.97 17.26
CA TRP A 157 14.88 3.00 17.91
C TRP A 157 14.60 4.18 16.99
N TYR A 158 13.54 4.93 17.30
CA TYR A 158 13.19 6.16 16.62
C TYR A 158 12.41 7.07 17.59
N LEU A 159 12.62 8.38 17.54
CA LEU A 159 11.80 9.35 18.25
C LEU A 159 10.96 10.12 17.23
N LEU A 160 9.67 9.83 17.18
CA LEU A 160 8.72 10.59 16.38
C LEU A 160 8.37 11.86 17.16
N ASP A 161 8.74 13.01 16.61
CA ASP A 161 8.39 14.33 17.15
C ASP A 161 6.98 14.74 16.71
N ASP A 162 6.05 14.80 17.65
CA ASP A 162 4.65 15.17 17.43
C ASP A 162 4.33 16.55 18.03
N THR A 163 5.36 17.29 18.49
CA THR A 163 5.24 18.54 19.25
C THR A 163 4.45 19.60 18.49
N SER A 164 4.70 19.69 17.18
CA SER A 164 4.09 20.70 16.32
C SER A 164 2.78 20.27 15.66
N THR A 165 2.39 18.99 15.78
CA THR A 165 1.24 18.44 15.07
C THR A 165 -0.07 19.00 15.63
N ALA A 166 -0.96 19.46 14.76
CA ALA A 166 -2.27 19.98 15.15
C ALA A 166 -3.16 18.89 15.77
N LEU A 167 -4.12 19.31 16.59
CA LEU A 167 -5.13 18.43 17.17
C LEU A 167 -6.13 18.00 16.10
N LEU A 168 -6.52 16.73 16.11
CA LEU A 168 -7.55 16.20 15.22
C LEU A 168 -8.90 16.20 15.93
N ASN A 169 -9.87 16.94 15.40
CA ASN A 169 -11.22 16.97 15.93
C ASN A 169 -12.02 15.75 15.43
N PRO A 170 -13.07 15.30 16.15
CA PRO A 170 -13.89 14.16 15.73
C PRO A 170 -14.58 14.31 14.37
N ASP A 171 -14.87 15.54 13.94
CA ASP A 171 -15.43 15.87 12.62
C ASP A 171 -14.37 15.86 11.50
N GLY A 172 -13.13 15.51 11.83
CA GLY A 172 -12.00 15.47 10.91
C GLY A 172 -11.35 16.83 10.67
N THR A 173 -11.81 17.93 11.26
CA THR A 173 -11.12 19.23 11.21
C THR A 173 -9.90 19.26 12.13
N ILE A 174 -9.11 20.33 12.08
CA ILE A 174 -7.94 20.51 12.95
C ILE A 174 -8.06 21.75 13.81
N THR A 175 -7.49 21.67 15.01
CA THR A 175 -7.31 22.81 15.92
C THR A 175 -5.84 22.93 16.27
N GLN A 176 -5.31 24.15 16.36
CA GLN A 176 -3.94 24.34 16.83
C GLN A 176 -3.83 23.92 18.30
N ARG A 177 -2.67 23.38 18.67
CA ARG A 177 -2.39 23.08 20.07
C ARG A 177 -2.40 24.37 20.90
N PRO A 178 -2.82 24.32 22.17
CA PRO A 178 -2.69 25.46 23.08
C PRO A 178 -1.23 25.95 23.15
N GLY A 179 -1.03 27.26 23.28
CA GLY A 179 0.29 27.81 23.57
C GLY A 179 0.65 27.62 25.04
N HIS A 180 1.94 27.41 25.32
CA HIS A 180 2.46 27.20 26.69
C HIS A 180 3.07 28.47 27.30
N GLY A 181 2.55 29.65 26.95
CA GLY A 181 3.02 30.93 27.50
C GLY A 181 4.51 31.24 27.29
N GLY A 182 5.13 30.70 26.23
CA GLY A 182 6.57 30.81 25.97
C GLY A 182 7.45 29.81 26.75
N LEU A 183 6.85 28.98 27.61
CA LEU A 183 7.54 27.89 28.29
C LEU A 183 7.81 26.73 27.33
N PRO A 184 8.88 25.94 27.54
CA PRO A 184 9.21 24.82 26.66
C PRO A 184 8.12 23.75 26.62
N TYR A 185 7.84 23.23 25.43
CA TYR A 185 6.93 22.12 25.22
C TYR A 185 7.54 21.10 24.24
N GLN A 186 7.39 19.81 24.56
CA GLN A 186 7.81 18.68 23.72
C GLN A 186 6.80 17.55 23.87
N ASP A 187 6.39 16.94 22.77
CA ASP A 187 5.48 15.79 22.76
C ASP A 187 5.94 14.80 21.68
N GLY A 188 6.42 13.63 22.11
CA GLY A 188 7.04 12.68 21.19
C GLY A 188 6.77 11.23 21.56
N TYR A 189 6.97 10.36 20.58
CA TYR A 189 6.78 8.93 20.71
C TYR A 189 8.09 8.20 20.46
N LEU A 190 8.62 7.61 21.51
CA LEU A 190 9.86 6.87 21.50
C LEU A 190 9.60 5.40 21.21
N PHE A 191 9.98 4.98 20.01
CA PHE A 191 10.01 3.60 19.58
C PHE A 191 11.35 2.97 19.95
N GLY A 192 11.31 1.80 20.59
CA GLY A 192 12.48 0.99 20.93
C GLY A 192 12.23 -0.49 20.61
N TYR A 193 12.06 -0.79 19.33
CA TYR A 193 11.70 -2.12 18.81
C TYR A 193 12.91 -3.04 18.58
N GLY A 194 14.14 -2.54 18.63
CA GLY A 194 15.33 -3.35 18.35
C GLY A 194 15.38 -3.78 16.89
N HIS A 195 15.56 -5.07 16.65
CA HIS A 195 15.44 -5.65 15.30
C HIS A 195 14.05 -6.23 15.02
N ASP A 196 13.08 -6.06 15.94
CA ASP A 196 11.68 -6.42 15.74
C ASP A 196 10.96 -5.33 14.93
N TYR A 197 11.42 -5.09 13.70
CA TYR A 197 10.90 -4.03 12.83
C TYR A 197 9.39 -4.15 12.57
N ARG A 198 8.90 -5.39 12.52
CA ARG A 198 7.47 -5.69 12.41
C ARG A 198 6.69 -5.12 13.58
N ARG A 199 7.21 -5.28 14.80
CA ARG A 199 6.62 -4.65 15.99
C ARG A 199 6.64 -3.13 15.89
N GLY A 200 7.73 -2.53 15.42
CA GLY A 200 7.81 -1.08 15.20
C GLY A 200 6.72 -0.56 14.27
N LEU A 201 6.53 -1.19 13.11
CA LEU A 201 5.47 -0.83 12.16
C LEU A 201 4.05 -1.07 12.73
N LYS A 202 3.87 -2.15 13.51
CA LYS A 202 2.60 -2.38 14.21
C LYS A 202 2.31 -1.28 15.23
N ASP A 203 3.30 -0.87 16.01
CA ASP A 203 3.15 0.22 16.98
C ASP A 203 2.80 1.55 16.28
N LEU A 204 3.41 1.84 15.12
CA LEU A 204 3.04 3.00 14.30
C LEU A 204 1.59 2.91 13.81
N ARG A 205 1.18 1.75 13.28
CA ARG A 205 -0.21 1.50 12.85
C ARG A 205 -1.21 1.60 13.99
N ASP A 206 -0.86 1.19 15.20
CA ASP A 206 -1.74 1.30 16.36
C ASP A 206 -1.85 2.75 16.83
N LEU A 207 -0.72 3.48 16.89
CA LEU A 207 -0.66 4.89 17.25
C LEU A 207 -1.44 5.80 16.29
N THR A 208 -1.21 5.62 15.00
CA THR A 208 -1.68 6.52 13.94
C THR A 208 -2.96 6.07 13.27
N GLY A 209 -3.40 4.83 13.50
CA GLY A 209 -4.56 4.22 12.86
C GLY A 209 -4.19 3.34 11.65
N PRO A 210 -5.12 2.48 11.21
CA PRO A 210 -4.89 1.55 10.10
C PRO A 210 -4.79 2.24 8.75
N ALA A 211 -4.04 1.62 7.82
CA ALA A 211 -4.06 2.02 6.43
C ALA A 211 -5.47 1.91 5.82
N ALA A 212 -5.75 2.67 4.76
CA ALA A 212 -7.02 2.53 4.05
C ALA A 212 -7.12 1.16 3.36
N MET A 213 -8.20 0.41 3.56
CA MET A 213 -8.45 -0.73 2.66
C MET A 213 -8.89 -0.19 1.29
N LEU A 214 -8.07 -0.34 0.26
CA LEU A 214 -8.43 0.11 -1.08
C LEU A 214 -9.50 -0.78 -1.72
N PRO A 215 -10.25 -0.27 -2.71
CA PRO A 215 -11.12 -1.11 -3.51
C PRO A 215 -10.36 -2.21 -4.25
N ARG A 216 -11.02 -3.34 -4.50
CA ARG A 216 -10.39 -4.51 -5.16
C ARG A 216 -9.84 -4.18 -6.55
N TRP A 217 -10.55 -3.36 -7.34
CA TRP A 217 -10.14 -2.94 -8.68
C TRP A 217 -8.81 -2.16 -8.66
N ALA A 218 -8.44 -1.54 -7.52
CA ALA A 218 -7.19 -0.79 -7.42
C ALA A 218 -5.95 -1.69 -7.59
N PHE A 219 -6.09 -2.99 -7.32
CA PHE A 219 -5.01 -3.96 -7.43
C PHE A 219 -4.92 -4.63 -8.80
N GLY A 220 -5.81 -4.30 -9.74
CA GLY A 220 -5.76 -4.80 -11.12
C GLY A 220 -4.76 -4.06 -12.00
N VAL A 221 -5.04 -4.00 -13.30
CA VAL A 221 -4.21 -3.29 -14.30
C VAL A 221 -4.78 -1.91 -14.60
N TRP A 222 -3.96 -0.87 -14.45
CA TRP A 222 -4.33 0.51 -14.78
C TRP A 222 -3.65 0.95 -16.07
N PHE A 223 -4.39 1.66 -16.93
CA PHE A 223 -3.83 2.31 -18.10
C PHE A 223 -4.07 3.81 -18.07
N SER A 224 -3.03 4.54 -18.41
CA SER A 224 -2.99 5.98 -18.53
C SER A 224 -1.99 6.37 -19.61
N ARG A 225 -2.20 7.52 -20.24
CA ARG A 225 -1.23 8.17 -21.12
C ARG A 225 -1.60 9.64 -21.16
N TYR A 226 -0.64 10.53 -20.99
CA TYR A 226 -0.86 11.93 -21.35
C TYR A 226 -1.02 11.97 -22.87
N TYR A 227 -2.28 12.08 -23.30
CA TYR A 227 -2.70 12.04 -24.69
C TYR A 227 -4.14 12.54 -24.80
N PRO A 228 -4.50 13.32 -25.84
CA PRO A 228 -5.84 13.87 -26.02
C PRO A 228 -6.81 12.83 -26.61
N TYR A 229 -7.04 11.73 -25.89
CA TYR A 229 -7.98 10.70 -26.30
C TYR A 229 -9.42 11.21 -26.31
N ARG A 230 -10.14 10.90 -27.39
CA ARG A 230 -11.60 11.01 -27.49
C ARG A 230 -12.27 9.82 -26.81
N GLU A 231 -13.52 9.96 -26.41
CA GLU A 231 -14.30 8.83 -25.89
C GLU A 231 -14.37 7.65 -26.86
N SER A 232 -14.39 7.90 -28.18
CA SER A 232 -14.35 6.86 -29.22
C SER A 232 -13.02 6.10 -29.25
N ASP A 233 -11.89 6.75 -28.96
CA ASP A 233 -10.58 6.08 -28.94
C ASP A 233 -10.54 5.00 -27.87
N TYR A 234 -11.17 5.26 -26.71
CA TYR A 234 -11.32 4.27 -25.65
C TYR A 234 -12.27 3.14 -26.04
N ARG A 235 -13.43 3.49 -26.62
CA ARG A 235 -14.53 2.56 -26.93
C ARG A 235 -14.21 1.62 -28.09
N ASP A 236 -13.65 2.17 -29.16
CA ASP A 236 -13.55 1.50 -30.46
C ASP A 236 -12.12 1.05 -30.78
N GLY A 237 -11.11 1.66 -30.13
CA GLY A 237 -9.70 1.32 -30.31
C GLY A 237 -9.11 0.57 -29.11
N LEU A 238 -8.91 1.27 -28.00
CA LEU A 238 -8.14 0.77 -26.85
C LEU A 238 -8.78 -0.46 -26.23
N LEU A 239 -10.05 -0.39 -25.78
CA LEU A 239 -10.66 -1.53 -25.09
C LEU A 239 -10.73 -2.78 -26.00
N PRO A 240 -11.18 -2.69 -27.27
CA PRO A 240 -11.11 -3.82 -28.19
C PRO A 240 -9.70 -4.40 -28.34
N ALA A 241 -8.66 -3.56 -28.41
CA ALA A 241 -7.27 -4.03 -28.48
C ALA A 241 -6.82 -4.76 -27.21
N PHE A 242 -7.20 -4.29 -26.01
CA PHE A 242 -6.98 -5.00 -24.74
C PHE A 242 -7.61 -6.40 -24.80
N ARG A 243 -8.86 -6.50 -25.25
CA ARG A 243 -9.59 -7.78 -25.33
C ARG A 243 -9.00 -8.72 -26.38
N ALA A 244 -8.69 -8.22 -27.58
CA ALA A 244 -8.07 -9.00 -28.65
C ALA A 244 -6.70 -9.58 -28.24
N ASN A 245 -5.93 -8.82 -27.46
CA ASN A 245 -4.62 -9.26 -26.95
C ASN A 245 -4.71 -10.04 -25.62
N ARG A 246 -5.92 -10.28 -25.09
CA ARG A 246 -6.15 -10.91 -23.78
C ARG A 246 -5.36 -10.25 -22.65
N VAL A 247 -5.38 -8.91 -22.63
CA VAL A 247 -4.78 -8.09 -21.59
C VAL A 247 -5.90 -7.56 -20.68
N PRO A 248 -5.87 -7.86 -19.37
CA PRO A 248 -6.83 -7.31 -18.42
C PRO A 248 -6.70 -5.80 -18.29
N LEU A 249 -7.79 -5.13 -17.91
CA LEU A 249 -7.83 -3.71 -17.64
C LEU A 249 -8.94 -3.43 -16.65
N ASP A 250 -8.61 -2.75 -15.55
CA ASP A 250 -9.53 -2.42 -14.47
C ASP A 250 -9.83 -0.93 -14.42
N MET A 251 -8.86 -0.11 -14.84
CA MET A 251 -8.93 1.32 -14.68
C MET A 251 -8.37 2.09 -15.86
N LEU A 252 -9.14 3.06 -16.33
CA LEU A 252 -8.73 4.11 -17.24
C LEU A 252 -8.44 5.37 -16.43
N VAL A 253 -7.25 5.92 -16.58
CA VAL A 253 -6.90 7.24 -16.03
C VAL A 253 -6.79 8.22 -17.20
N VAL A 254 -7.82 9.05 -17.35
CA VAL A 254 -7.91 10.08 -18.38
C VAL A 254 -7.07 11.27 -17.95
N ASP A 255 -6.07 11.60 -18.77
CA ASP A 255 -5.11 12.64 -18.47
C ASP A 255 -5.59 14.05 -18.90
N THR A 256 -4.70 15.05 -18.86
CA THR A 256 -5.06 16.45 -18.68
C THR A 256 -6.13 16.99 -19.64
N ASP A 257 -6.11 16.54 -20.90
CA ASP A 257 -6.84 17.09 -22.04
C ASP A 257 -8.37 17.00 -21.96
N TRP A 258 -8.93 16.19 -21.05
CA TRP A 258 -10.38 16.12 -20.83
C TRP A 258 -10.98 17.47 -20.37
N LYS A 259 -10.15 18.39 -19.85
CA LYS A 259 -10.57 19.66 -19.26
C LYS A 259 -10.83 20.76 -20.30
N SER A 260 -11.79 21.63 -19.98
CA SER A 260 -12.21 22.81 -20.76
C SER A 260 -12.62 23.96 -19.83
N PRO A 261 -12.49 25.24 -20.25
CA PRO A 261 -11.91 25.71 -21.50
C PRO A 261 -10.37 25.64 -21.53
N ASN A 262 -9.75 25.42 -20.37
CA ASN A 262 -8.31 25.19 -20.25
C ASN A 262 -8.03 23.71 -20.00
N THR A 263 -7.08 23.12 -20.74
CA THR A 263 -6.72 21.69 -20.61
C THR A 263 -5.92 21.36 -19.35
N TRP A 264 -5.62 22.33 -18.48
CA TRP A 264 -4.85 22.12 -17.25
C TRP A 264 -5.65 22.42 -15.99
N ASN A 265 -6.24 23.61 -15.92
CA ASN A 265 -7.00 24.10 -14.77
C ASN A 265 -8.45 24.45 -15.12
N GLY A 266 -9.00 23.82 -16.16
CA GLY A 266 -10.43 23.79 -16.44
C GLY A 266 -11.13 22.69 -15.64
N TRP A 267 -12.40 22.92 -15.30
CA TRP A 267 -13.22 22.01 -14.50
C TRP A 267 -14.43 21.48 -15.26
N ASN A 268 -14.46 21.65 -16.58
CA ASN A 268 -15.53 21.17 -17.47
C ASN A 268 -15.01 20.11 -18.42
N TRP A 269 -15.88 19.19 -18.85
CA TRP A 269 -15.54 18.25 -19.90
C TRP A 269 -15.34 18.99 -21.23
N ASN A 270 -14.29 18.62 -21.95
CA ASN A 270 -14.01 19.09 -23.30
C ASN A 270 -14.98 18.41 -24.28
N PRO A 271 -15.97 19.13 -24.85
CA PRO A 271 -17.00 18.52 -25.68
C PRO A 271 -16.45 17.98 -27.01
N ALA A 272 -15.27 18.42 -27.45
CA ALA A 272 -14.63 17.89 -28.66
C ALA A 272 -14.03 16.48 -28.44
N LEU A 273 -13.68 16.14 -27.20
CA LEU A 273 -13.14 14.84 -26.82
C LEU A 273 -14.19 13.93 -26.17
N PHE A 274 -15.05 14.51 -25.34
CA PHE A 274 -16.10 13.82 -24.58
C PHE A 274 -17.45 14.52 -24.80
N PRO A 275 -18.09 14.35 -25.97
CA PRO A 275 -19.41 14.92 -26.25
C PRO A 275 -20.51 14.31 -25.36
N ASP A 276 -20.36 13.07 -24.87
CA ASP A 276 -21.28 12.43 -23.93
C ASP A 276 -20.54 11.78 -22.74
N PRO A 277 -20.13 12.59 -21.74
CA PRO A 277 -19.40 12.10 -20.57
C PRO A 277 -20.19 11.05 -19.76
N ARG A 278 -21.52 11.18 -19.68
CA ARG A 278 -22.36 10.21 -18.95
C ARG A 278 -22.35 8.87 -19.67
N GLY A 279 -22.62 8.85 -20.97
CA GLY A 279 -22.54 7.64 -21.77
C GLY A 279 -21.16 6.99 -21.72
N PHE A 280 -20.08 7.78 -21.66
CA PHE A 280 -18.72 7.26 -21.53
C PHE A 280 -18.50 6.53 -20.19
N LEU A 281 -18.92 7.15 -19.08
CA LEU A 281 -18.77 6.56 -17.75
C LEU A 281 -19.68 5.34 -17.56
N ASP A 282 -20.90 5.36 -18.08
CA ASP A 282 -21.83 4.23 -18.04
C ASP A 282 -21.34 3.06 -18.89
N TRP A 283 -20.80 3.35 -20.09
CA TRP A 283 -20.11 2.34 -20.91
C TRP A 283 -18.94 1.71 -20.14
N ALA A 284 -18.05 2.52 -19.56
CA ALA A 284 -16.89 2.03 -18.82
C ALA A 284 -17.32 1.11 -17.66
N ARG A 285 -18.32 1.55 -16.89
CA ARG A 285 -18.90 0.75 -15.79
C ARG A 285 -19.47 -0.58 -16.28
N GLY A 286 -20.25 -0.59 -17.36
CA GLY A 286 -20.80 -1.81 -17.96
C GLY A 286 -19.72 -2.77 -18.50
N ARG A 287 -18.54 -2.25 -18.82
CA ARG A 287 -17.36 -3.04 -19.19
C ARG A 287 -16.53 -3.51 -18.00
N GLY A 288 -16.89 -3.15 -16.77
CA GLY A 288 -16.15 -3.49 -15.55
C GLY A 288 -14.89 -2.66 -15.36
N LEU A 289 -14.91 -1.41 -15.84
CA LEU A 289 -13.83 -0.44 -15.73
C LEU A 289 -14.20 0.66 -14.75
N ARG A 290 -13.19 1.19 -14.04
CA ARG A 290 -13.26 2.46 -13.33
C ARG A 290 -12.56 3.56 -14.11
N VAL A 291 -13.02 4.79 -13.93
CA VAL A 291 -12.44 5.97 -14.57
C VAL A 291 -11.90 6.91 -13.49
N ALA A 292 -10.65 7.30 -13.65
CA ALA A 292 -10.08 8.48 -12.99
C ALA A 292 -9.87 9.62 -13.96
N LEU A 293 -9.91 10.83 -13.40
CA LEU A 293 -9.57 12.05 -14.10
C LEU A 293 -8.35 12.69 -13.44
N ASN A 294 -7.35 13.04 -14.25
CA ASN A 294 -6.28 13.95 -13.84
C ASN A 294 -6.86 15.34 -13.55
N ILE A 295 -6.47 15.95 -12.43
CA ILE A 295 -6.84 17.32 -12.05
C ILE A 295 -5.61 18.05 -11.51
N HIS A 296 -5.62 19.37 -11.67
CA HIS A 296 -4.64 20.27 -11.06
C HIS A 296 -5.31 21.12 -9.98
N PRO A 297 -4.55 21.63 -9.01
CA PRO A 297 -5.10 22.30 -7.85
C PRO A 297 -5.31 23.78 -8.11
N SER A 298 -5.90 24.13 -9.24
CA SER A 298 -6.14 25.51 -9.59
C SER A 298 -7.36 25.62 -10.51
N ILE A 299 -7.83 26.84 -10.70
CA ILE A 299 -8.92 27.15 -11.61
C ILE A 299 -8.55 28.33 -12.51
N SER A 300 -8.88 28.23 -13.79
CA SER A 300 -8.72 29.34 -14.75
C SER A 300 -9.74 30.45 -14.49
N LEU A 301 -9.32 31.71 -14.63
CA LEU A 301 -10.26 32.86 -14.71
C LEU A 301 -11.31 32.72 -15.81
N ALA A 302 -10.97 32.04 -16.91
CA ALA A 302 -11.88 31.82 -18.02
C ALA A 302 -12.85 30.66 -17.78
N ASP A 303 -12.69 29.88 -16.70
CA ASP A 303 -13.61 28.80 -16.39
C ASP A 303 -14.96 29.37 -15.92
N PRO A 304 -16.10 28.97 -16.53
CA PRO A 304 -17.42 29.46 -16.11
C PRO A 304 -17.75 29.14 -14.64
N LYS A 305 -17.13 28.11 -14.05
CA LYS A 305 -17.31 27.74 -12.65
C LYS A 305 -16.55 28.66 -11.69
N TYR A 306 -15.64 29.51 -12.17
CA TYR A 306 -14.92 30.43 -11.28
C TYR A 306 -15.85 31.44 -10.59
N ALA A 307 -16.96 31.83 -11.23
CA ALA A 307 -17.98 32.67 -10.59
C ALA A 307 -18.59 32.02 -9.34
N GLN A 308 -18.87 30.70 -9.39
CA GLN A 308 -19.35 29.93 -8.26
C GLN A 308 -18.29 29.86 -7.15
N VAL A 309 -17.03 29.64 -7.51
CA VAL A 309 -15.91 29.63 -6.54
C VAL A 309 -15.83 30.96 -5.79
N LYS A 310 -15.88 32.10 -6.51
CA LYS A 310 -15.88 33.43 -5.89
C LYS A 310 -17.05 33.64 -4.94
N ALA A 311 -18.25 33.18 -5.30
CA ALA A 311 -19.42 33.30 -4.45
C ALA A 311 -19.27 32.52 -3.14
N ILE A 312 -18.67 31.32 -3.17
CA ILE A 312 -18.44 30.49 -1.97
C ILE A 312 -17.34 31.09 -1.08
N VAL A 313 -16.25 31.55 -1.69
CA VAL A 313 -15.11 32.12 -0.97
C VAL A 313 -15.42 33.51 -0.42
N GLY A 314 -16.26 34.29 -1.13
CA GLY A 314 -16.59 35.68 -0.82
C GLY A 314 -15.64 36.69 -1.46
N GLY A 315 -14.95 36.32 -2.54
CA GLY A 315 -13.95 37.16 -3.22
C GLY A 315 -13.13 36.39 -4.24
N ASP A 316 -12.11 37.05 -4.79
CA ASP A 316 -11.13 36.40 -5.67
C ASP A 316 -10.16 35.52 -4.89
N LEU A 317 -9.78 34.41 -5.52
CA LEU A 317 -8.66 33.59 -5.05
C LEU A 317 -7.33 34.27 -5.39
N PRO A 318 -6.24 33.95 -4.66
CA PRO A 318 -4.90 34.38 -5.02
C PRO A 318 -4.51 33.96 -6.45
N ALA A 319 -3.75 34.80 -7.14
CA ALA A 319 -3.17 34.45 -8.43
C ALA A 319 -2.17 33.31 -8.29
N GLY A 320 -2.25 32.33 -9.20
CA GLY A 320 -1.19 31.33 -9.37
C GLY A 320 -0.05 31.88 -10.21
N ASP A 321 1.12 31.25 -10.09
CA ASP A 321 2.34 31.63 -10.80
C ASP A 321 2.80 30.59 -11.84
N CYS A 322 1.99 29.54 -12.12
CA CYS A 322 2.36 28.52 -13.10
C CYS A 322 2.63 29.18 -14.47
N PRO A 323 3.88 29.22 -14.96
CA PRO A 323 4.24 30.00 -16.15
C PRO A 323 3.53 29.51 -17.42
N ARG A 324 3.09 28.25 -17.40
CA ARG A 324 2.38 27.60 -18.51
C ARG A 324 0.92 28.03 -18.62
N ARG A 325 0.35 28.68 -17.60
CA ARG A 325 -1.10 28.93 -17.47
C ARG A 325 -1.36 30.31 -16.85
N PRO A 326 -1.20 31.40 -17.61
CA PRO A 326 -1.50 32.75 -17.13
C PRO A 326 -2.99 32.87 -16.73
N GLY A 327 -3.26 33.61 -15.66
CA GLY A 327 -4.62 33.75 -15.14
C GLY A 327 -5.12 32.57 -14.29
N SER A 328 -4.23 31.69 -13.86
CA SER A 328 -4.56 30.65 -12.86
C SER A 328 -4.90 31.27 -11.50
N ARG A 329 -5.76 30.59 -10.75
CA ARG A 329 -6.18 30.92 -9.38
C ARG A 329 -6.00 29.71 -8.49
N VAL A 330 -5.37 29.91 -7.34
CA VAL A 330 -4.92 28.82 -6.45
C VAL A 330 -5.68 28.79 -5.14
N PHE A 331 -5.70 27.62 -4.52
CA PHE A 331 -6.46 27.33 -3.31
C PHE A 331 -5.53 27.21 -2.10
N ASP A 332 -6.03 27.65 -0.95
CA ASP A 332 -5.54 27.21 0.35
C ASP A 332 -6.50 26.16 0.93
N TRP A 333 -6.09 24.89 0.94
CA TRP A 333 -6.97 23.81 1.42
C TRP A 333 -7.11 23.74 2.93
N SER A 334 -6.41 24.61 3.67
CA SER A 334 -6.70 24.80 5.09
C SER A 334 -7.78 25.83 5.37
N ASP A 335 -8.13 26.68 4.40
CA ASP A 335 -9.29 27.57 4.48
C ASP A 335 -10.58 26.77 4.19
N PRO A 336 -11.52 26.69 5.15
CA PRO A 336 -12.74 25.89 4.96
C PRO A 336 -13.61 26.35 3.79
N LYS A 337 -13.66 27.64 3.47
CA LYS A 337 -14.44 28.16 2.34
C LYS A 337 -13.78 27.79 1.02
N GLN A 338 -12.46 27.91 0.93
CA GLN A 338 -11.73 27.53 -0.28
C GLN A 338 -11.74 26.03 -0.51
N LEU A 339 -11.58 25.21 0.54
CA LEU A 339 -11.71 23.75 0.45
C LEU A 339 -13.12 23.35 -0.01
N LYS A 340 -14.16 23.99 0.56
CA LYS A 340 -15.55 23.78 0.11
C LYS A 340 -15.70 24.14 -1.37
N ALA A 341 -15.25 25.33 -1.78
CA ALA A 341 -15.33 25.76 -3.18
C ALA A 341 -14.61 24.79 -4.12
N TYR A 342 -13.44 24.28 -3.72
CA TYR A 342 -12.68 23.29 -4.48
C TYR A 342 -13.49 21.99 -4.66
N PHE A 343 -14.10 21.46 -3.61
CA PHE A 343 -14.90 20.24 -3.71
C PHE A 343 -16.27 20.43 -4.40
N GLU A 344 -16.82 21.64 -4.44
CA GLU A 344 -17.97 21.92 -5.31
C GLU A 344 -17.62 21.81 -6.80
N LEU A 345 -16.36 22.02 -7.20
CA LEU A 345 -15.90 21.74 -8.57
C LEU A 345 -15.88 20.24 -8.89
N HIS A 346 -15.64 19.40 -7.87
CA HIS A 346 -15.58 17.94 -8.01
C HIS A 346 -16.96 17.31 -8.14
N LYS A 347 -17.93 17.86 -7.39
CA LYS A 347 -19.27 17.28 -7.23
C LYS A 347 -19.94 16.90 -8.56
N PRO A 348 -19.98 17.75 -9.60
CA PRO A 348 -20.58 17.36 -10.88
C PRO A 348 -19.89 16.17 -11.57
N LEU A 349 -18.57 16.04 -11.42
CA LEU A 349 -17.79 14.92 -12.01
C LEU A 349 -18.08 13.61 -11.24
N GLU A 350 -18.15 13.72 -9.92
CA GLU A 350 -18.45 12.61 -9.02
C GLU A 350 -19.90 12.12 -9.15
N ASP A 351 -20.86 13.03 -9.31
CA ASP A 351 -22.28 12.73 -9.53
C ASP A 351 -22.52 12.02 -10.88
N LEU A 352 -21.64 12.24 -11.87
CA LEU A 352 -21.61 11.47 -13.12
C LEU A 352 -21.01 10.06 -12.94
N GLY A 353 -20.30 9.80 -11.84
CA GLY A 353 -19.74 8.50 -11.53
C GLY A 353 -18.23 8.36 -11.75
N VAL A 354 -17.48 9.47 -11.87
CA VAL A 354 -16.02 9.43 -11.78
C VAL A 354 -15.63 8.85 -10.42
N ARG A 355 -14.80 7.81 -10.43
CA ARG A 355 -14.49 7.06 -9.21
C ARG A 355 -13.34 7.66 -8.43
N LEU A 356 -12.31 8.17 -9.12
CA LEU A 356 -11.08 8.63 -8.48
C LEU A 356 -10.59 9.90 -9.16
N MET A 357 -10.04 10.82 -8.38
CA MET A 357 -9.31 11.96 -8.91
C MET A 357 -7.82 11.71 -8.76
N TRP A 358 -7.08 11.85 -9.85
CA TRP A 358 -5.62 11.92 -9.80
C TRP A 358 -5.24 13.39 -9.58
N LEU A 359 -4.89 13.73 -8.34
CA LEU A 359 -4.39 15.06 -8.02
C LEU A 359 -2.92 15.13 -8.44
N ASP A 360 -2.72 15.63 -9.65
CA ASP A 360 -1.42 15.86 -10.24
C ASP A 360 -1.06 17.33 -10.07
N TRP A 361 0.04 17.60 -9.38
CA TRP A 361 0.40 18.98 -9.12
C TRP A 361 1.89 19.20 -8.97
N CYS A 362 2.42 19.90 -9.98
CA CYS A 362 3.84 20.15 -10.17
C CYS A 362 4.19 21.62 -10.40
N CYS A 363 3.25 22.49 -10.84
CA CYS A 363 3.50 23.92 -11.10
C CYS A 363 2.48 24.91 -10.47
N ASP A 364 1.43 24.45 -9.80
CA ASP A 364 0.38 25.30 -9.23
C ASP A 364 0.62 25.54 -7.73
N PRO A 365 0.86 26.80 -7.26
CA PRO A 365 1.26 27.11 -5.90
C PRO A 365 0.10 27.12 -4.88
N SER A 366 -0.87 26.21 -5.05
CA SER A 366 -1.85 25.93 -4.00
C SER A 366 -1.14 25.43 -2.75
N LYS A 367 -1.79 25.60 -1.60
CA LYS A 367 -1.08 25.43 -0.33
C LYS A 367 -1.99 24.96 0.78
N VAL A 368 -1.35 24.61 1.88
CA VAL A 368 -1.97 24.40 3.19
C VAL A 368 -1.18 25.32 4.11
N THR A 369 -1.79 26.42 4.55
CA THR A 369 -1.13 27.37 5.47
C THR A 369 -1.36 27.04 6.93
N ALA A 370 -2.40 26.25 7.25
CA ALA A 370 -2.62 25.81 8.62
C ALA A 370 -1.36 25.12 9.19
N PRO A 371 -0.86 25.56 10.35
CA PRO A 371 0.26 24.92 11.00
C PRO A 371 -0.11 23.52 11.51
N GLY A 372 0.93 22.72 11.77
CA GLY A 372 0.79 21.42 12.41
C GLY A 372 0.22 20.30 11.55
N VAL A 373 0.13 20.50 10.24
CA VAL A 373 -0.16 19.42 9.28
C VAL A 373 0.84 19.41 8.14
N THR A 374 1.06 18.23 7.57
CA THR A 374 1.81 18.06 6.33
C THR A 374 0.86 18.27 5.14
N PRO A 375 1.15 19.18 4.19
CA PRO A 375 0.18 19.59 3.18
C PRO A 375 -0.44 18.46 2.35
N ASP A 376 0.37 17.60 1.73
CA ASP A 376 -0.13 16.47 0.93
C ASP A 376 -0.99 15.54 1.81
N THR A 377 -0.54 15.21 3.04
CA THR A 377 -1.29 14.37 3.99
C THR A 377 -2.63 15.00 4.36
N TRP A 378 -2.68 16.31 4.58
CA TRP A 378 -3.91 17.04 4.84
C TRP A 378 -4.87 16.93 3.65
N ILE A 379 -4.41 17.25 2.45
CA ILE A 379 -5.22 17.21 1.22
C ILE A 379 -5.75 15.79 0.99
N ASN A 380 -4.89 14.78 1.08
CA ASN A 380 -5.26 13.37 0.90
C ASN A 380 -6.31 12.93 1.93
N SER A 381 -6.19 13.41 3.18
CA SER A 381 -7.22 13.15 4.21
C SER A 381 -8.59 13.75 3.85
N ARG A 382 -8.61 14.90 3.16
CA ARG A 382 -9.86 15.55 2.73
C ARG A 382 -10.56 14.74 1.64
N TYR A 383 -9.80 14.25 0.65
CA TYR A 383 -10.34 13.34 -0.37
C TYR A 383 -10.86 12.04 0.25
N ALA A 384 -10.10 11.47 1.18
CA ALA A 384 -10.52 10.25 1.86
C ALA A 384 -11.81 10.43 2.67
N LEU A 385 -11.97 11.57 3.36
CA LEU A 385 -13.21 11.89 4.08
C LEU A 385 -14.39 12.03 3.12
N ARG A 386 -14.21 12.79 2.04
CA ARG A 386 -15.25 12.99 1.00
C ARG A 386 -15.73 11.67 0.39
N ASP A 387 -14.82 10.76 0.07
CA ASP A 387 -15.20 9.45 -0.47
C ASP A 387 -15.96 8.60 0.57
N ARG A 388 -15.59 8.68 1.86
CA ARG A 388 -16.30 7.98 2.93
C ARG A 388 -17.73 8.51 3.11
N GLU A 389 -17.91 9.83 3.03
CA GLU A 389 -19.24 10.47 3.06
C GLU A 389 -20.14 10.02 1.90
N ARG A 390 -19.53 9.65 0.76
CA ARG A 390 -20.21 9.07 -0.41
C ARG A 390 -20.44 7.55 -0.29
N GLY A 391 -20.10 6.94 0.84
CA GLY A 391 -20.22 5.49 1.05
C GLY A 391 -19.18 4.66 0.27
N LEU A 392 -18.04 5.25 -0.08
CA LEU A 392 -16.94 4.58 -0.78
C LEU A 392 -15.75 4.33 0.16
N ARG A 393 -14.80 3.51 -0.30
CA ARG A 393 -13.48 3.45 0.35
C ARG A 393 -12.71 4.71 0.01
N GLY A 394 -12.40 5.50 1.04
CA GLY A 394 -11.78 6.81 0.86
C GLY A 394 -10.27 6.78 0.86
N PHE A 395 -9.71 7.30 -0.23
CA PHE A 395 -8.28 7.53 -0.46
C PHE A 395 -8.09 8.58 -1.57
N ALA A 396 -6.88 9.10 -1.70
CA ALA A 396 -6.42 9.96 -2.77
C ALA A 396 -5.38 9.24 -3.63
N PHE A 397 -5.34 9.57 -4.91
CA PHE A 397 -4.22 9.22 -5.79
C PHE A 397 -3.43 10.49 -6.07
N SER A 398 -2.32 10.67 -5.35
CA SER A 398 -1.54 11.91 -5.34
C SER A 398 -0.11 11.70 -4.80
N ARG A 399 0.57 12.80 -4.48
CA ARG A 399 1.86 12.85 -3.78
C ARG A 399 1.69 12.54 -2.29
N ALA A 400 2.80 12.24 -1.62
CA ALA A 400 2.83 11.90 -0.20
C ALA A 400 3.81 12.78 0.58
N GLY A 401 3.39 13.23 1.76
CA GLY A 401 4.28 13.72 2.80
C GLY A 401 4.98 15.08 2.63
N GLY A 402 4.67 15.86 1.58
CA GLY A 402 5.27 17.17 1.40
C GLY A 402 4.26 18.25 1.01
N GLY A 403 4.69 19.20 0.18
CA GLY A 403 3.85 20.24 -0.40
C GLY A 403 4.45 20.75 -1.71
N TYR A 404 3.79 21.71 -2.33
CA TYR A 404 4.28 22.35 -3.55
C TYR A 404 5.60 23.11 -3.34
N GLY A 405 6.45 23.16 -4.38
CA GLY A 405 7.59 24.10 -4.45
C GLY A 405 8.84 23.73 -3.65
N GLY A 406 8.88 22.60 -2.97
CA GLY A 406 10.10 22.10 -2.36
C GLY A 406 9.91 20.71 -1.80
N PHE A 407 10.91 19.87 -1.97
CA PHE A 407 11.08 18.60 -1.24
C PHE A 407 11.28 18.84 0.27
N ARG A 408 10.51 19.77 0.85
CA ARG A 408 10.58 20.26 2.21
C ARG A 408 9.98 19.21 3.13
N VAL A 409 10.74 18.84 4.14
CA VAL A 409 10.23 18.06 5.26
C VAL A 409 9.48 19.01 6.18
N TYR A 410 8.21 18.71 6.42
CA TYR A 410 7.39 19.43 7.38
C TYR A 410 7.60 18.84 8.77
N PRO A 411 7.67 19.66 9.84
CA PRO A 411 7.87 19.17 11.20
C PRO A 411 6.89 18.08 11.63
N ALA A 412 5.62 18.17 11.20
CA ALA A 412 4.61 17.15 11.48
C ALA A 412 4.87 15.80 10.78
N GLY A 413 5.64 15.76 9.69
CA GLY A 413 5.94 14.54 8.93
C GLY A 413 4.72 13.82 8.32
N PRO A 414 4.93 12.73 7.57
CA PRO A 414 3.87 11.99 6.87
C PRO A 414 3.34 10.79 7.66
N TRP A 415 3.45 10.78 8.99
CA TRP A 415 3.25 9.57 9.81
C TRP A 415 1.83 9.00 9.77
N ALA A 416 0.86 9.77 9.27
CA ALA A 416 -0.53 9.38 9.07
C ALA A 416 -0.93 9.13 7.60
N GLU A 417 0.01 9.24 6.66
CA GLU A 417 -0.26 9.25 5.20
C GLU A 417 -0.85 7.93 4.68
N HIS A 418 -0.45 6.79 5.26
CA HIS A 418 -0.94 5.45 4.88
C HIS A 418 -2.45 5.28 5.02
N ARG A 419 -3.12 6.14 5.79
CA ARG A 419 -4.58 6.15 5.96
C ARG A 419 -5.34 6.71 4.76
N TYR A 420 -4.64 7.39 3.85
CA TYR A 420 -5.29 8.26 2.89
C TYR A 420 -4.78 8.09 1.46
N THR A 421 -3.65 7.44 1.21
CA THR A 421 -2.92 7.73 -0.03
C THR A 421 -2.50 6.47 -0.79
N VAL A 422 -2.79 6.49 -2.10
CA VAL A 422 -2.01 5.77 -3.10
C VAL A 422 -0.97 6.74 -3.63
N HIS A 423 0.30 6.50 -3.30
CA HIS A 423 1.35 7.43 -3.68
C HIS A 423 1.77 7.24 -5.13
N PHE A 424 1.68 8.31 -5.92
CA PHE A 424 2.27 8.40 -7.26
C PHE A 424 3.68 9.00 -7.18
N THR A 425 4.68 8.22 -7.59
CA THR A 425 6.08 8.64 -7.46
C THR A 425 6.52 9.70 -8.45
N GLY A 426 5.81 9.96 -9.55
CA GLY A 426 6.10 11.11 -10.41
C GLY A 426 6.74 10.84 -11.75
N ASP A 427 7.18 11.93 -12.35
CA ASP A 427 7.69 12.05 -13.70
C ASP A 427 9.14 11.53 -13.78
N THR A 428 9.28 10.21 -13.88
CA THR A 428 10.60 9.56 -13.95
C THR A 428 11.12 9.42 -15.39
N SER A 429 12.44 9.33 -15.55
CA SER A 429 13.08 9.10 -16.86
C SER A 429 13.08 7.61 -17.23
N PRO A 430 12.83 7.23 -18.49
CA PRO A 430 12.77 5.83 -18.90
C PRO A 430 14.17 5.21 -19.03
N SER A 431 14.79 4.83 -17.91
CA SER A 431 16.14 4.25 -17.88
C SER A 431 16.25 3.04 -16.96
N TRP A 432 17.27 2.22 -17.18
CA TRP A 432 17.58 1.07 -16.31
C TRP A 432 17.93 1.50 -14.87
N ASP A 433 18.63 2.62 -14.71
CA ASP A 433 18.98 3.15 -13.39
C ASP A 433 17.72 3.57 -12.62
N VAL A 434 16.77 4.23 -13.30
CA VAL A 434 15.47 4.56 -12.70
C VAL A 434 14.68 3.30 -12.35
N LEU A 435 14.63 2.30 -13.23
CA LEU A 435 14.00 1.01 -12.91
C LEU A 435 14.63 0.37 -11.64
N ALA A 436 15.95 0.47 -11.48
CA ALA A 436 16.63 0.02 -10.25
C ALA A 436 16.25 0.85 -9.02
N ILE A 437 16.15 2.18 -9.16
CA ILE A 437 15.73 3.09 -8.10
C ILE A 437 14.29 2.79 -7.67
N GLU A 438 13.36 2.62 -8.61
CA GLU A 438 11.97 2.29 -8.31
C GLU A 438 11.84 0.92 -7.62
N ALA A 439 12.60 -0.09 -8.10
CA ALA A 439 12.63 -1.40 -7.46
C ALA A 439 13.11 -1.34 -5.99
N ALA A 440 14.10 -0.49 -5.70
CA ALA A 440 14.55 -0.25 -4.34
C ALA A 440 13.57 0.59 -3.52
N TYR A 441 12.99 1.65 -4.11
CA TYR A 441 12.05 2.54 -3.43
C TYR A 441 10.75 1.82 -3.01
N THR A 442 10.27 0.89 -3.84
CA THR A 442 8.98 0.20 -3.67
C THR A 442 8.75 -0.40 -2.29
N HIS A 443 9.80 -0.90 -1.62
CA HIS A 443 9.67 -1.47 -0.28
C HIS A 443 10.12 -0.52 0.85
N LEU A 444 10.94 0.48 0.52
CA LEU A 444 11.45 1.45 1.49
C LEU A 444 10.33 2.34 2.04
N GLU A 445 9.33 2.69 1.20
CA GLU A 445 8.18 3.48 1.66
C GLU A 445 7.35 2.76 2.73
N GLY A 446 7.41 1.44 2.75
CA GLY A 446 6.86 0.62 3.82
C GLY A 446 7.45 0.93 5.20
N ASN A 447 8.62 1.58 5.31
CA ASN A 447 9.23 1.98 6.57
C ASN A 447 8.49 3.14 7.26
N ILE A 448 7.51 3.77 6.60
CA ILE A 448 6.53 4.68 7.23
C ILE A 448 5.11 4.11 7.25
N GLY A 449 4.97 2.79 7.06
CA GLY A 449 3.67 2.10 7.09
C GLY A 449 2.86 2.23 5.81
N MET A 450 3.37 2.88 4.76
CA MET A 450 2.71 3.02 3.47
C MET A 450 2.66 1.68 2.72
N PRO A 451 1.47 1.17 2.39
CA PRO A 451 1.35 -0.09 1.66
C PRO A 451 1.13 0.09 0.16
N TYR A 452 0.88 1.32 -0.32
CA TYR A 452 0.44 1.59 -1.69
C TYR A 452 1.32 2.64 -2.38
N VAL A 453 2.22 2.14 -3.23
CA VAL A 453 3.02 2.95 -4.15
C VAL A 453 2.69 2.58 -5.60
N SER A 454 2.67 3.59 -6.46
CA SER A 454 2.43 3.52 -7.90
C SER A 454 3.52 4.27 -8.63
N HIS A 455 4.15 3.57 -9.57
CA HIS A 455 5.17 4.10 -10.48
C HIS A 455 4.60 4.21 -11.90
N ASP A 456 5.28 4.99 -12.73
CA ASP A 456 5.04 4.98 -14.16
C ASP A 456 5.78 3.80 -14.77
N ILE A 457 5.06 2.72 -15.04
CA ILE A 457 5.67 1.54 -15.66
C ILE A 457 6.16 1.90 -17.06
N GLY A 458 7.49 1.94 -17.21
CA GLY A 458 8.19 2.39 -18.42
C GLY A 458 8.73 3.83 -18.33
N GLY A 459 8.58 4.52 -17.20
CA GLY A 459 8.94 5.92 -17.01
C GLY A 459 7.98 6.90 -17.71
N PHE A 460 7.90 8.11 -17.19
CA PHE A 460 7.03 9.17 -17.68
C PHE A 460 7.50 9.75 -19.02
N TYR A 461 8.74 10.23 -19.07
CA TYR A 461 9.20 10.99 -20.25
C TYR A 461 9.28 10.09 -21.49
N ALA A 462 8.60 10.46 -22.58
CA ALA A 462 8.70 9.76 -23.88
C ALA A 462 9.96 10.14 -24.66
N ARG A 463 11.11 9.94 -24.04
CA ARG A 463 12.42 10.18 -24.64
C ARG A 463 13.30 8.94 -24.40
N PRO A 464 13.22 7.89 -25.25
CA PRO A 464 12.44 7.80 -26.50
C PRO A 464 10.94 7.52 -26.30
N LYS A 465 10.12 7.76 -27.35
CA LYS A 465 8.69 7.42 -27.38
C LYS A 465 8.47 5.92 -27.24
N HIS A 466 9.14 5.15 -28.10
CA HIS A 466 9.18 3.70 -28.07
C HIS A 466 10.40 3.26 -27.27
N LEU A 467 10.20 2.52 -26.18
CA LEU A 467 11.31 2.08 -25.34
C LEU A 467 12.06 0.91 -26.01
N PRO A 468 13.33 0.68 -25.65
CA PRO A 468 13.96 -0.61 -25.96
C PRO A 468 13.12 -1.76 -25.39
N ASP A 469 12.81 -2.76 -26.21
CA ASP A 469 12.00 -3.95 -25.89
C ASP A 469 12.27 -4.55 -24.50
N GLY A 470 13.56 -4.65 -24.14
CA GLY A 470 14.00 -5.25 -22.87
C GLY A 470 13.67 -4.36 -21.68
N LEU A 471 13.85 -3.05 -21.83
CA LEU A 471 13.52 -2.10 -20.78
C LEU A 471 12.00 -2.08 -20.55
N TYR A 472 11.20 -2.03 -21.61
CA TYR A 472 9.74 -2.11 -21.53
C TYR A 472 9.30 -3.41 -20.82
N ALA A 473 9.73 -4.56 -21.32
CA ALA A 473 9.32 -5.85 -20.78
C ALA A 473 9.73 -6.02 -19.31
N ARG A 474 10.96 -5.65 -18.93
CA ARG A 474 11.43 -5.76 -17.54
C ARG A 474 10.70 -4.79 -16.60
N TRP A 475 10.30 -3.61 -17.07
CA TRP A 475 9.49 -2.69 -16.25
C TRP A 475 8.08 -3.23 -16.02
N VAL A 476 7.44 -3.83 -17.04
CA VAL A 476 6.13 -4.49 -16.87
C VAL A 476 6.23 -5.67 -15.90
N GLN A 477 7.29 -6.48 -16.01
CA GLN A 477 7.57 -7.57 -15.08
C GLN A 477 7.70 -7.11 -13.63
N PHE A 478 8.46 -6.04 -13.41
CA PHE A 478 8.54 -5.37 -12.11
C PHE A 478 7.16 -4.93 -11.62
N GLY A 479 6.40 -4.21 -12.45
CA GLY A 479 5.04 -3.73 -12.15
C GLY A 479 4.06 -4.82 -11.71
N THR A 480 4.19 -6.04 -12.23
CA THR A 480 3.35 -7.19 -11.81
C THR A 480 3.40 -7.46 -10.31
N PHE A 481 4.54 -7.22 -9.67
CA PHE A 481 4.79 -7.51 -8.26
C PHE A 481 4.99 -6.24 -7.41
N GLN A 482 4.37 -5.12 -7.83
CA GLN A 482 4.27 -3.89 -7.04
C GLN A 482 2.90 -3.81 -6.33
N PRO A 483 2.71 -2.92 -5.35
CA PRO A 483 1.39 -2.70 -4.75
C PRO A 483 0.34 -2.26 -5.78
N ILE A 484 0.66 -1.30 -6.66
CA ILE A 484 -0.21 -0.81 -7.74
C ILE A 484 0.53 -0.88 -9.08
N LEU A 485 -0.11 -1.41 -10.12
CA LEU A 485 0.45 -1.48 -11.47
C LEU A 485 -0.24 -0.45 -12.37
N ARG A 486 0.50 0.56 -12.81
CA ARG A 486 0.00 1.59 -13.72
C ARG A 486 0.91 1.79 -14.93
N LEU A 487 0.41 1.43 -16.10
CA LEU A 487 1.03 1.81 -17.37
C LEU A 487 0.75 3.30 -17.58
N HIS A 488 1.81 4.11 -17.67
CA HIS A 488 1.68 5.56 -17.88
C HIS A 488 2.90 6.14 -18.59
N SER A 489 2.68 7.19 -19.37
CA SER A 489 3.74 8.01 -19.94
C SER A 489 3.20 9.30 -20.54
N ASN A 490 4.12 10.23 -20.81
CA ASN A 490 3.91 11.41 -21.61
C ASN A 490 3.97 11.09 -23.11
N HIS A 491 2.87 10.69 -23.74
CA HIS A 491 2.81 10.33 -25.17
C HIS A 491 3.68 9.12 -25.61
N GLY A 492 4.21 8.32 -24.70
CA GLY A 492 5.05 7.15 -24.98
C GLY A 492 4.27 5.85 -25.21
N ASP A 493 4.93 4.86 -25.83
CA ASP A 493 4.34 3.55 -26.09
C ASP A 493 4.51 2.64 -24.87
N ARG A 494 3.41 2.14 -24.31
CA ARG A 494 3.37 1.36 -23.05
C ARG A 494 2.46 0.13 -23.13
N LEU A 495 1.79 -0.08 -24.26
CA LEU A 495 0.86 -1.18 -24.47
C LEU A 495 1.55 -2.36 -25.16
N PRO A 496 1.21 -3.61 -24.82
CA PRO A 496 1.95 -4.76 -25.33
C PRO A 496 1.99 -4.88 -26.86
N TRP A 497 0.90 -4.51 -27.54
CA TRP A 497 0.77 -4.58 -29.00
C TRP A 497 1.44 -3.42 -29.75
N GLU A 498 1.98 -2.43 -29.04
CA GLU A 498 2.89 -1.45 -29.64
C GLU A 498 4.31 -2.03 -29.81
N TYR A 499 4.59 -3.20 -29.19
CA TYR A 499 5.84 -3.93 -29.27
C TYR A 499 5.64 -5.25 -30.04
N SER A 500 6.74 -5.94 -30.36
CA SER A 500 6.70 -7.21 -31.10
C SER A 500 7.46 -8.33 -30.37
N GLY A 501 7.37 -9.55 -30.90
CA GLY A 501 8.23 -10.66 -30.49
C GLY A 501 8.16 -11.01 -28.99
N ALA A 502 9.33 -11.10 -28.36
CA ALA A 502 9.44 -11.54 -26.97
C ALA A 502 8.92 -10.50 -25.96
N ALA A 503 9.05 -9.20 -26.25
CA ALA A 503 8.60 -8.13 -25.38
C ALA A 503 7.06 -8.10 -25.28
N GLN A 504 6.36 -8.15 -26.41
CA GLN A 504 4.90 -8.24 -26.45
C GLN A 504 4.38 -9.45 -25.64
N ARG A 505 4.93 -10.64 -25.90
CA ARG A 505 4.53 -11.87 -25.22
C ARG A 505 4.80 -11.81 -23.71
N SER A 506 5.91 -11.19 -23.32
CA SER A 506 6.26 -10.96 -21.92
C SER A 506 5.23 -10.06 -21.25
N ALA A 507 4.98 -8.87 -21.80
CA ALA A 507 4.07 -7.91 -21.21
C ALA A 507 2.63 -8.48 -21.10
N GLN A 508 2.12 -9.14 -22.14
CA GLN A 508 0.81 -9.81 -22.07
C GLN A 508 0.75 -10.89 -20.98
N LYS A 509 1.82 -11.68 -20.80
CA LYS A 509 1.88 -12.72 -19.76
C LYS A 509 1.87 -12.10 -18.36
N PHE A 510 2.67 -11.07 -18.15
CA PHE A 510 2.87 -10.46 -16.84
C PHE A 510 1.70 -9.56 -16.42
N LEU A 511 1.01 -8.90 -17.36
CA LEU A 511 -0.25 -8.20 -17.08
C LEU A 511 -1.39 -9.18 -16.75
N ARG A 512 -1.46 -10.34 -17.42
CA ARG A 512 -2.38 -11.43 -17.03
C ARG A 512 -2.04 -11.99 -15.65
N LEU A 513 -0.75 -12.12 -15.33
CA LEU A 513 -0.31 -12.57 -14.02
C LEU A 513 -0.64 -11.56 -12.91
N ARG A 514 -0.51 -10.26 -13.17
CA ARG A 514 -0.93 -9.20 -12.25
C ARG A 514 -2.40 -9.37 -11.86
N GLU A 515 -3.25 -9.53 -12.87
CA GLU A 515 -4.68 -9.72 -12.64
C GLU A 515 -4.98 -11.01 -11.88
N ALA A 516 -4.27 -12.09 -12.21
CA ALA A 516 -4.40 -13.35 -11.49
C ALA A 516 -3.94 -13.23 -10.02
N LEU A 517 -3.01 -12.32 -9.70
CA LEU A 517 -2.49 -12.09 -8.34
C LEU A 517 -3.41 -11.25 -7.46
N VAL A 518 -4.46 -10.61 -7.99
CA VAL A 518 -5.38 -9.76 -7.21
C VAL A 518 -5.84 -10.41 -5.89
N PRO A 519 -6.23 -11.72 -5.82
CA PRO A 519 -6.62 -12.35 -4.55
C PRO A 519 -5.52 -12.33 -3.47
N TYR A 520 -4.26 -12.56 -3.87
CA TYR A 520 -3.12 -12.51 -2.95
C TYR A 520 -2.80 -11.08 -2.55
N THR A 521 -2.69 -10.16 -3.52
CA THR A 521 -2.43 -8.73 -3.28
C THR A 521 -3.48 -8.12 -2.35
N TYR A 522 -4.75 -8.47 -2.55
CA TYR A 522 -5.87 -7.99 -1.74
C TYR A 522 -5.83 -8.56 -0.30
N THR A 523 -5.38 -9.81 -0.16
CA THR A 523 -5.10 -10.40 1.16
C THR A 523 -3.96 -9.67 1.87
N LEU A 524 -2.90 -9.30 1.15
CA LEU A 524 -1.80 -8.49 1.70
C LEU A 524 -2.24 -7.06 2.05
N ALA A 525 -3.15 -6.47 1.27
CA ALA A 525 -3.76 -5.18 1.60
C ALA A 525 -4.52 -5.26 2.93
N ARG A 526 -5.30 -6.32 3.15
CA ARG A 526 -5.95 -6.55 4.46
C ARG A 526 -4.92 -6.73 5.58
N GLN A 527 -3.84 -7.46 5.33
CA GLN A 527 -2.75 -7.62 6.30
C GLN A 527 -2.12 -6.26 6.67
N ALA A 528 -1.96 -5.34 5.71
CA ALA A 528 -1.46 -4.00 5.97
C ALA A 528 -2.38 -3.20 6.90
N VAL A 529 -3.70 -3.28 6.68
CA VAL A 529 -4.73 -2.67 7.55
C VAL A 529 -4.63 -3.22 8.98
N ASP A 530 -4.51 -4.53 9.12
CA ASP A 530 -4.54 -5.21 10.42
C ASP A 530 -3.24 -5.07 11.22
N THR A 531 -2.11 -5.07 10.54
CA THR A 531 -0.79 -5.26 11.18
C THR A 531 0.19 -4.13 10.96
N GLY A 532 -0.07 -3.21 10.02
CA GLY A 532 0.90 -2.20 9.59
C GLY A 532 2.00 -2.73 8.67
N LEU A 533 2.00 -4.02 8.32
CA LEU A 533 3.01 -4.57 7.41
C LEU A 533 2.68 -4.22 5.95
N PRO A 534 3.61 -3.60 5.20
CA PRO A 534 3.39 -3.25 3.81
C PRO A 534 3.25 -4.49 2.92
N ILE A 535 2.71 -4.30 1.72
CA ILE A 535 2.59 -5.37 0.70
C ILE A 535 3.98 -5.80 0.23
N THR A 536 4.82 -4.84 -0.14
CA THR A 536 6.23 -5.03 -0.49
C THR A 536 7.11 -4.72 0.71
N ARG A 537 8.00 -5.66 1.07
CA ARG A 537 8.75 -5.64 2.32
C ARG A 537 10.23 -5.71 2.06
N GLY A 538 10.98 -4.79 2.65
CA GLY A 538 12.43 -4.89 2.70
C GLY A 538 12.83 -6.21 3.37
N MET A 539 13.84 -6.88 2.82
CA MET A 539 14.25 -8.20 3.30
C MET A 539 14.59 -8.19 4.80
N TYR A 540 15.06 -7.06 5.32
CA TYR A 540 15.42 -6.87 6.72
C TYR A 540 14.23 -6.96 7.68
N LEU A 541 12.97 -6.85 7.23
CA LEU A 541 11.78 -7.08 8.07
C LEU A 541 11.67 -8.54 8.56
N ASN A 542 12.27 -9.47 7.82
CA ASN A 542 12.24 -10.91 8.14
C ASN A 542 13.62 -11.41 8.56
N TYR A 543 14.69 -10.78 8.06
CA TYR A 543 16.06 -11.24 8.22
C TYR A 543 16.99 -10.11 8.72
N PRO A 544 16.67 -9.44 9.83
CA PRO A 544 17.42 -8.26 10.30
C PRO A 544 18.85 -8.59 10.75
N GLU A 545 19.14 -9.85 11.07
CA GLU A 545 20.50 -10.27 11.49
C GLU A 545 21.43 -10.58 10.30
N HIS A 546 20.93 -10.47 9.07
CA HIS A 546 21.72 -10.73 7.86
C HIS A 546 22.05 -9.42 7.12
N GLU A 547 23.34 -9.08 7.02
CA GLU A 547 23.80 -7.88 6.29
C GLU A 547 23.31 -7.82 4.84
N GLN A 548 23.16 -8.98 4.20
CA GLN A 548 22.67 -9.11 2.84
C GLN A 548 21.25 -8.54 2.69
N ALA A 549 20.42 -8.62 3.75
CA ALA A 549 19.07 -8.05 3.75
C ALA A 549 19.04 -6.53 3.57
N TYR A 550 20.14 -5.84 3.90
CA TYR A 550 20.32 -4.39 3.74
C TYR A 550 21.11 -4.01 2.48
N ARG A 551 21.91 -4.95 1.94
CA ARG A 551 22.78 -4.72 0.77
C ARG A 551 22.07 -4.97 -0.56
N TYR A 552 21.22 -6.00 -0.65
CA TYR A 552 20.49 -6.33 -1.87
C TYR A 552 19.19 -5.50 -1.96
N ARG A 553 19.33 -4.21 -2.26
CA ARG A 553 18.24 -3.23 -2.12
C ARG A 553 17.13 -3.35 -3.17
N THR A 554 17.40 -3.94 -4.33
CA THR A 554 16.41 -4.08 -5.41
C THR A 554 15.54 -5.32 -5.28
N GLN A 555 15.86 -6.27 -4.38
CA GLN A 555 14.98 -7.40 -4.07
C GLN A 555 14.17 -7.12 -2.81
N TYR A 556 12.98 -7.70 -2.75
CA TYR A 556 12.04 -7.53 -1.65
C TYR A 556 11.15 -8.78 -1.52
N LEU A 557 10.41 -8.87 -0.41
CA LEU A 557 9.33 -9.84 -0.27
C LEU A 557 8.00 -9.21 -0.68
N TYR A 558 7.20 -9.94 -1.45
CA TYR A 558 5.80 -9.63 -1.76
C TYR A 558 4.90 -10.45 -0.82
N GLY A 559 4.50 -9.84 0.30
CA GLY A 559 4.06 -10.58 1.47
C GLY A 559 5.23 -11.26 2.20
N ASP A 560 5.00 -12.39 2.85
CA ASP A 560 6.06 -13.13 3.57
C ASP A 560 6.71 -14.24 2.75
N ASP A 561 6.01 -14.74 1.73
CA ASP A 561 6.33 -16.03 1.12
C ASP A 561 6.83 -15.92 -0.32
N VAL A 562 6.86 -14.72 -0.91
CA VAL A 562 7.26 -14.51 -2.30
C VAL A 562 8.47 -13.57 -2.34
N LEU A 563 9.64 -14.07 -2.69
CA LEU A 563 10.83 -13.25 -2.97
C LEU A 563 10.80 -12.79 -4.42
N VAL A 564 10.93 -11.49 -4.64
CA VAL A 564 10.97 -10.87 -5.97
C VAL A 564 12.31 -10.14 -6.12
N ALA A 565 13.04 -10.42 -7.20
CA ALA A 565 14.27 -9.72 -7.55
C ALA A 565 14.20 -9.25 -9.02
N PRO A 566 13.68 -8.04 -9.27
CA PRO A 566 13.55 -7.48 -10.62
C PRO A 566 14.88 -7.46 -11.38
N VAL A 567 14.81 -7.67 -12.68
CA VAL A 567 15.97 -7.54 -13.58
C VAL A 567 16.08 -6.07 -13.99
N THR A 568 17.07 -5.37 -13.45
CA THR A 568 17.25 -3.92 -13.62
C THR A 568 18.47 -3.57 -14.48
N THR A 569 18.97 -4.51 -15.28
CA THR A 569 20.14 -4.34 -16.15
C THR A 569 19.80 -4.66 -17.61
N PRO A 570 20.44 -3.99 -18.60
CA PRO A 570 20.17 -4.19 -20.03
C PRO A 570 20.27 -5.64 -20.52
N GLY A 571 19.41 -5.99 -21.48
CA GLY A 571 19.50 -7.21 -22.28
C GLY A 571 18.14 -7.78 -22.74
N LEU A 572 18.08 -8.31 -23.96
CA LEU A 572 16.90 -8.98 -24.53
C LEU A 572 16.95 -10.51 -24.40
N GLY A 573 18.14 -11.08 -24.33
CA GLY A 573 18.37 -12.52 -24.19
C GLY A 573 18.38 -12.97 -22.73
N LYS A 574 19.26 -13.92 -22.43
CA LYS A 574 19.50 -14.40 -21.07
C LYS A 574 20.25 -13.34 -20.26
N VAL A 575 19.57 -12.73 -19.29
CA VAL A 575 20.13 -11.76 -18.34
C VAL A 575 20.32 -12.41 -16.99
N THR A 576 21.46 -12.17 -16.34
CA THR A 576 21.81 -12.77 -15.06
C THR A 576 21.72 -11.75 -13.93
N THR A 577 20.87 -12.03 -12.94
CA THR A 577 20.72 -11.23 -11.72
C THR A 577 21.35 -11.97 -10.55
N LYS A 578 22.09 -11.26 -9.68
CA LYS A 578 22.53 -11.82 -8.39
C LYS A 578 21.38 -11.72 -7.40
N VAL A 579 20.91 -12.86 -6.89
CA VAL A 579 19.85 -12.94 -5.90
C VAL A 579 20.42 -13.48 -4.60
N TRP A 580 20.12 -12.81 -3.49
CA TRP A 580 20.38 -13.37 -2.18
C TRP A 580 19.15 -14.12 -1.68
N PHE A 581 19.33 -15.42 -1.43
CA PHE A 581 18.36 -16.28 -0.80
C PHE A 581 18.61 -16.29 0.70
N PRO A 582 17.66 -15.81 1.53
CA PRO A 582 17.77 -15.89 2.99
C PRO A 582 17.61 -17.35 3.47
N PRO A 583 17.89 -17.65 4.76
CA PRO A 583 17.79 -19.01 5.29
C PRO A 583 16.47 -19.72 4.93
N GLY A 584 16.60 -20.96 4.45
CA GLY A 584 15.49 -21.78 3.98
C GLY A 584 15.56 -22.12 2.48
N THR A 585 14.59 -22.89 2.00
CA THR A 585 14.50 -23.29 0.59
C THR A 585 13.51 -22.39 -0.16
N TRP A 586 13.87 -22.02 -1.38
CA TRP A 586 13.13 -21.11 -2.25
C TRP A 586 12.92 -21.76 -3.62
N THR A 587 11.67 -21.91 -4.04
CA THR A 587 11.30 -22.55 -5.31
C THR A 587 10.92 -21.48 -6.33
N ASP A 588 11.62 -21.45 -7.46
CA ASP A 588 11.31 -20.56 -8.58
C ASP A 588 9.86 -20.79 -9.06
N TYR A 589 9.08 -19.71 -9.06
CA TYR A 589 7.67 -19.74 -9.39
C TYR A 589 7.40 -20.21 -10.83
N PHE A 590 8.30 -19.88 -11.76
CA PHE A 590 8.17 -20.18 -13.18
C PHE A 590 8.79 -21.52 -13.55
N THR A 591 10.02 -21.78 -13.12
CA THR A 591 10.81 -22.94 -13.55
C THR A 591 10.68 -24.14 -12.61
N GLY A 592 10.33 -23.91 -11.33
CA GLY A 592 10.33 -24.96 -10.31
C GLY A 592 11.72 -25.31 -9.76
N ALA A 593 12.79 -24.66 -10.23
CA ALA A 593 14.13 -24.83 -9.67
C ALA A 593 14.16 -24.40 -8.20
N THR A 594 14.93 -25.10 -7.36
CA THR A 594 15.05 -24.81 -5.93
C THR A 594 16.42 -24.22 -5.59
N HIS A 595 16.43 -23.31 -4.63
CA HIS A 595 17.62 -22.67 -4.09
C HIS A 595 17.58 -22.73 -2.56
N THR A 596 18.65 -23.21 -1.95
CA THR A 596 18.79 -23.24 -0.49
C THR A 596 19.64 -22.07 -0.03
N GLY A 597 19.08 -21.24 0.85
CA GLY A 597 19.80 -20.18 1.55
C GLY A 597 20.22 -20.58 2.97
N PRO A 598 21.07 -19.78 3.64
CA PRO A 598 21.53 -18.46 3.22
C PRO A 598 22.63 -18.55 2.15
N ALA A 599 22.36 -18.04 0.95
CA ALA A 599 23.30 -18.09 -0.16
C ALA A 599 23.02 -16.99 -1.19
N THR A 600 24.01 -16.63 -1.98
CA THR A 600 23.81 -15.80 -3.17
C THR A 600 23.98 -16.67 -4.41
N ALA A 601 23.02 -16.61 -5.33
CA ALA A 601 23.13 -17.29 -6.61
C ALA A 601 23.00 -16.32 -7.78
N LYS A 602 23.58 -16.72 -8.91
CA LYS A 602 23.35 -16.10 -10.21
C LYS A 602 22.12 -16.75 -10.84
N VAL A 603 21.07 -15.97 -11.06
CA VAL A 603 19.83 -16.44 -11.67
C VAL A 603 19.73 -15.85 -13.07
N THR A 604 19.69 -16.71 -14.08
CA THR A 604 19.65 -16.31 -15.48
C THR A 604 18.24 -16.49 -16.04
N THR A 605 17.63 -15.41 -16.55
CA THR A 605 16.27 -15.40 -17.11
C THR A 605 16.26 -14.73 -18.48
N ASP A 606 15.37 -15.18 -19.37
CA ASP A 606 14.97 -14.44 -20.57
C ASP A 606 13.72 -13.57 -20.28
N LEU A 607 13.10 -12.97 -21.31
CA LEU A 607 11.88 -12.18 -21.14
C LEU A 607 10.63 -13.02 -20.82
N SER A 608 10.66 -14.35 -20.91
CA SER A 608 9.52 -15.18 -20.55
C SER A 608 9.32 -15.33 -19.05
N THR A 609 10.35 -15.05 -18.25
CA THR A 609 10.36 -15.20 -16.78
C THR A 609 11.10 -14.03 -16.11
N MET A 610 11.04 -13.97 -14.79
CA MET A 610 11.89 -13.10 -13.97
C MET A 610 12.18 -13.82 -12.64
N PRO A 611 13.21 -13.43 -11.86
CA PRO A 611 13.49 -14.04 -10.57
C PRO A 611 12.35 -13.80 -9.56
N VAL A 612 11.50 -14.82 -9.36
CA VAL A 612 10.40 -14.85 -8.38
C VAL A 612 10.39 -16.22 -7.73
N PHE A 613 10.42 -16.26 -6.41
CA PHE A 613 10.57 -17.51 -5.68
C PHE A 613 9.56 -17.61 -4.53
N LEU A 614 8.95 -18.77 -4.40
CA LEU A 614 8.13 -19.13 -3.26
C LEU A 614 9.01 -19.74 -2.18
N ARG A 615 8.92 -19.21 -0.96
CA ARG A 615 9.51 -19.84 0.22
C ARG A 615 8.93 -21.25 0.40
N ALA A 616 9.71 -22.20 0.90
CA ALA A 616 9.21 -23.49 1.35
C ALA A 616 8.01 -23.32 2.29
N GLY A 617 6.90 -23.99 2.00
CA GLY A 617 5.61 -23.84 2.68
C GLY A 617 4.75 -22.68 2.18
N GLY A 618 5.27 -21.80 1.32
CA GLY A 618 4.53 -20.68 0.76
C GLY A 618 3.30 -21.15 -0.04
N ILE A 619 2.15 -20.51 0.22
CA ILE A 619 0.88 -20.75 -0.49
C ILE A 619 0.50 -19.47 -1.21
N LEU A 620 0.53 -19.48 -2.53
CA LEU A 620 0.19 -18.33 -3.37
C LEU A 620 -1.15 -18.56 -4.09
N PRO A 621 -2.25 -17.89 -3.66
CA PRO A 621 -3.53 -17.95 -4.33
C PRO A 621 -3.52 -17.01 -5.54
N THR A 622 -3.90 -17.54 -6.69
CA THR A 622 -4.19 -16.75 -7.88
C THR A 622 -5.56 -17.11 -8.42
N ARG A 623 -6.17 -16.22 -9.19
CA ARG A 623 -7.29 -16.62 -10.04
C ARG A 623 -6.81 -17.69 -11.04
N THR A 624 -7.64 -18.70 -11.29
CA THR A 624 -7.34 -19.75 -12.28
C THR A 624 -7.56 -19.26 -13.70
N ASP A 625 -8.72 -18.66 -13.95
CA ASP A 625 -9.15 -18.24 -15.27
C ASP A 625 -8.71 -16.81 -15.60
N TYR A 626 -8.50 -16.57 -16.89
CA TYR A 626 -8.40 -15.21 -17.40
C TYR A 626 -9.72 -14.45 -17.17
N VAL A 627 -9.59 -13.20 -16.72
CA VAL A 627 -10.67 -12.23 -16.63
C VAL A 627 -10.23 -10.93 -17.28
N ASP A 628 -11.22 -10.23 -17.80
CA ASP A 628 -11.04 -8.92 -18.44
C ASP A 628 -10.77 -7.79 -17.43
N SER A 629 -11.24 -7.96 -16.18
CA SER A 629 -10.97 -7.13 -15.01
C SER A 629 -11.39 -7.85 -13.72
N ALA A 630 -10.95 -7.37 -12.57
CA ALA A 630 -11.12 -8.01 -11.27
C ALA A 630 -12.58 -8.02 -10.80
N GLU A 631 -13.37 -7.05 -11.26
CA GLU A 631 -14.79 -6.90 -10.90
C GLU A 631 -15.73 -7.74 -11.78
N ARG A 632 -15.30 -8.17 -12.97
CA ARG A 632 -16.21 -8.82 -13.93
C ARG A 632 -16.63 -10.24 -13.58
N LYS A 633 -15.85 -10.94 -12.76
CA LYS A 633 -16.17 -12.32 -12.36
C LYS A 633 -15.91 -12.54 -10.88
N PRO A 634 -16.78 -13.27 -10.17
CA PRO A 634 -16.51 -13.68 -8.79
C PRO A 634 -15.25 -14.55 -8.71
N LEU A 635 -14.71 -14.72 -7.50
CA LEU A 635 -13.56 -15.59 -7.25
C LEU A 635 -14.04 -17.03 -6.96
N ASP A 636 -14.68 -17.65 -7.96
CA ASP A 636 -15.23 -19.00 -7.94
C ASP A 636 -14.22 -20.08 -8.39
N GLN A 637 -13.10 -19.67 -8.98
CA GLN A 637 -12.00 -20.55 -9.37
C GLN A 637 -10.65 -20.02 -8.90
N VAL A 638 -9.97 -20.77 -8.03
CA VAL A 638 -8.70 -20.37 -7.42
C VAL A 638 -7.64 -21.43 -7.66
N THR A 639 -6.47 -20.97 -8.10
CA THR A 639 -5.25 -21.77 -8.14
C THR A 639 -4.43 -21.49 -6.89
N LEU A 640 -4.02 -22.52 -6.16
CA LEU A 640 -3.11 -22.44 -5.02
C LEU A 640 -1.76 -23.01 -5.45
N THR A 641 -0.76 -22.17 -5.65
CA THR A 641 0.61 -22.64 -5.89
C THR A 641 1.30 -22.82 -4.55
N VAL A 642 1.73 -24.05 -4.27
CA VAL A 642 2.31 -24.45 -2.97
C VAL A 642 3.73 -24.94 -3.17
N ALA A 643 4.71 -24.33 -2.51
CA ALA A 643 6.08 -24.86 -2.47
C ALA A 643 6.19 -25.91 -1.36
N THR A 644 6.37 -27.18 -1.72
CA THR A 644 6.15 -28.30 -0.79
C THR A 644 7.27 -28.54 0.23
N GLY A 645 8.38 -27.82 0.15
CA GLY A 645 9.58 -28.03 0.99
C GLY A 645 9.43 -27.68 2.48
N GLY A 646 8.26 -27.30 2.96
CA GLY A 646 8.03 -26.94 4.36
C GLY A 646 6.55 -26.75 4.69
N ASP A 647 6.23 -26.57 5.97
CA ASP A 647 4.86 -26.29 6.42
C ASP A 647 4.44 -24.86 6.07
N GLY A 648 3.17 -24.72 5.72
CA GLY A 648 2.61 -23.49 5.16
C GLY A 648 1.33 -23.05 5.82
N LYS A 649 1.10 -21.73 5.88
CA LYS A 649 -0.21 -21.17 6.25
C LYS A 649 -0.51 -19.87 5.51
N LEU A 650 -1.77 -19.70 5.15
CA LEU A 650 -2.31 -18.46 4.58
C LEU A 650 -3.78 -18.32 5.02
N SER A 651 -4.29 -17.10 5.10
CA SER A 651 -5.74 -16.86 5.20
C SER A 651 -6.17 -15.94 4.06
N LEU A 652 -6.83 -16.50 3.04
CA LEU A 652 -7.38 -15.71 1.93
C LEU A 652 -8.48 -14.79 2.47
N TYR A 653 -8.38 -13.49 2.19
CA TYR A 653 -9.37 -12.48 2.57
C TYR A 653 -10.23 -12.07 1.36
N GLU A 654 -11.54 -11.95 1.59
CA GLU A 654 -12.52 -11.54 0.59
C GLU A 654 -13.57 -10.61 1.23
N ASP A 655 -14.09 -9.65 0.46
CA ASP A 655 -15.25 -8.83 0.81
C ASP A 655 -15.93 -8.32 -0.49
N ALA A 656 -16.90 -7.41 -0.39
CA ALA A 656 -17.60 -6.85 -1.55
C ALA A 656 -16.67 -6.10 -2.56
N GLY A 657 -15.47 -5.70 -2.14
CA GLY A 657 -14.46 -5.06 -2.97
C GLY A 657 -14.58 -3.55 -3.10
N GLU A 658 -15.64 -2.93 -2.59
CA GLU A 658 -15.85 -1.48 -2.52
C GLU A 658 -16.82 -1.19 -1.37
N GLY A 659 -16.88 0.07 -0.92
CA GLY A 659 -17.79 0.51 0.12
C GLY A 659 -17.39 0.08 1.55
N PRO A 660 -18.19 0.50 2.55
CA PRO A 660 -17.79 0.44 3.95
C PRO A 660 -18.09 -0.89 4.65
N GLY A 661 -18.79 -1.85 4.02
CA GLY A 661 -19.25 -3.08 4.69
C GLY A 661 -18.16 -3.89 5.39
N HIS A 662 -16.92 -3.83 4.89
CA HIS A 662 -15.78 -4.49 5.54
C HIS A 662 -15.48 -3.97 6.96
N LEU A 663 -15.89 -2.73 7.28
CA LEU A 663 -15.75 -2.12 8.61
C LEU A 663 -16.78 -2.68 9.60
N SER A 664 -17.95 -3.15 9.12
CA SER A 664 -19.00 -3.77 9.93
C SER A 664 -18.93 -5.31 9.93
N GLY A 665 -17.82 -5.89 9.44
CA GLY A 665 -17.60 -7.32 9.43
C GLY A 665 -18.14 -8.06 8.19
N GLU A 666 -18.66 -7.36 7.18
CA GLU A 666 -19.07 -7.95 5.89
C GLU A 666 -17.83 -8.33 5.06
N SER A 667 -17.20 -9.41 5.47
CA SER A 667 -16.02 -9.99 4.86
C SER A 667 -15.97 -11.49 5.14
N ALA A 668 -15.08 -12.19 4.45
CA ALA A 668 -14.85 -13.59 4.66
C ALA A 668 -13.38 -13.95 4.65
N THR A 669 -13.04 -15.01 5.39
CA THR A 669 -11.70 -15.58 5.42
C THR A 669 -11.73 -17.08 5.18
N THR A 670 -10.78 -17.57 4.39
CA THR A 670 -10.56 -19.00 4.17
C THR A 670 -9.12 -19.35 4.56
N ALA A 671 -8.97 -19.97 5.73
CA ALA A 671 -7.67 -20.43 6.21
C ALA A 671 -7.19 -21.64 5.40
N MET A 672 -5.90 -21.67 5.09
CA MET A 672 -5.24 -22.73 4.35
C MET A 672 -3.97 -23.13 5.09
N THR A 673 -3.72 -24.44 5.17
CA THR A 673 -2.49 -24.98 5.76
C THR A 673 -1.94 -26.08 4.89
N PHE A 674 -0.62 -26.12 4.71
CA PHE A 674 0.06 -27.23 4.07
C PHE A 674 0.94 -27.91 5.12
N ASP A 675 0.73 -29.21 5.30
CA ASP A 675 1.54 -30.08 6.16
C ASP A 675 2.47 -30.87 5.23
N THR A 676 3.78 -30.58 5.31
CA THR A 676 4.76 -31.16 4.40
C THR A 676 4.97 -32.65 4.67
N ALA A 677 4.92 -33.07 5.93
CA ALA A 677 5.11 -34.47 6.32
C ALA A 677 3.96 -35.35 5.82
N LYS A 678 2.73 -34.84 5.86
CA LYS A 678 1.53 -35.54 5.37
C LYS A 678 1.22 -35.31 3.90
N ARG A 679 1.98 -34.44 3.22
CA ARG A 679 1.74 -33.98 1.84
C ARG A 679 0.29 -33.51 1.65
N LEU A 680 -0.18 -32.72 2.60
CA LEU A 680 -1.59 -32.44 2.79
C LEU A 680 -1.87 -30.95 2.82
N LEU A 681 -2.60 -30.46 1.81
CA LEU A 681 -3.18 -29.13 1.81
C LEU A 681 -4.59 -29.20 2.40
N ARG A 682 -4.84 -28.46 3.48
CA ARG A 682 -6.16 -28.25 4.06
C ARG A 682 -6.64 -26.85 3.74
N ILE A 683 -7.83 -26.75 3.17
CA ILE A 683 -8.57 -25.52 2.93
C ILE A 683 -9.75 -25.56 3.89
N ALA A 684 -9.76 -24.69 4.89
CA ALA A 684 -10.82 -24.67 5.90
C ALA A 684 -12.15 -24.18 5.30
N ALA A 685 -13.24 -24.49 5.99
CA ALA A 685 -14.52 -23.83 5.72
C ALA A 685 -14.34 -22.30 5.84
N ARG A 686 -14.96 -21.56 4.93
CA ARG A 686 -14.99 -20.10 4.95
C ARG A 686 -15.68 -19.61 6.22
N ARG A 687 -15.07 -18.64 6.90
CA ARG A 687 -15.69 -17.89 8.01
C ARG A 687 -16.10 -16.51 7.52
N GLY A 688 -17.31 -16.08 7.88
CA GLY A 688 -17.86 -14.81 7.42
C GLY A 688 -18.54 -14.88 6.05
N THR A 689 -19.21 -13.79 5.70
CA THR A 689 -19.97 -13.62 4.46
C THR A 689 -20.05 -12.14 4.11
N PHE A 690 -20.38 -11.84 2.87
CA PHE A 690 -20.56 -10.48 2.36
C PHE A 690 -21.48 -10.50 1.12
N PRO A 691 -22.07 -9.37 0.73
CA PRO A 691 -22.87 -9.28 -0.50
C PRO A 691 -22.09 -9.71 -1.74
N GLY A 692 -22.60 -10.71 -2.46
CA GLY A 692 -21.95 -11.26 -3.66
C GLY A 692 -20.89 -12.35 -3.38
N ALA A 693 -20.77 -12.83 -2.15
CA ALA A 693 -19.89 -13.94 -1.82
C ALA A 693 -20.34 -15.24 -2.52
N VAL A 694 -19.39 -15.96 -3.13
CA VAL A 694 -19.68 -17.24 -3.82
C VAL A 694 -20.15 -18.32 -2.83
N THR A 695 -20.98 -19.24 -3.28
CA THR A 695 -21.43 -20.40 -2.45
C THR A 695 -20.60 -21.65 -2.71
N THR A 696 -20.00 -21.76 -3.89
CA THR A 696 -19.12 -22.87 -4.28
C THR A 696 -17.84 -22.34 -4.93
N ARG A 697 -16.78 -23.14 -4.89
CA ARG A 697 -15.48 -22.80 -5.46
C ARG A 697 -14.76 -24.03 -5.99
N SER A 698 -14.19 -23.92 -7.18
CA SER A 698 -13.27 -24.91 -7.73
C SER A 698 -11.83 -24.55 -7.37
N TRP A 699 -11.06 -25.54 -6.95
CA TRP A 699 -9.67 -25.38 -6.55
C TRP A 699 -8.73 -26.08 -7.54
N THR A 700 -7.65 -25.42 -7.90
CA THR A 700 -6.50 -26.02 -8.58
C THR A 700 -5.26 -25.88 -7.70
N ALA A 701 -4.79 -26.96 -7.07
CA ALA A 701 -3.54 -26.92 -6.32
C ALA A 701 -2.35 -27.30 -7.22
N ARG A 702 -1.35 -26.42 -7.30
CA ARG A 702 -0.07 -26.66 -7.99
C ARG A 702 1.02 -26.84 -6.94
N PHE A 703 1.33 -28.08 -6.62
CA PHE A 703 2.42 -28.44 -5.72
C PHE A 703 3.73 -28.43 -6.49
N ARG A 704 4.64 -27.52 -6.11
CA ARG A 704 5.99 -27.39 -6.65
C ARG A 704 6.98 -28.16 -5.80
N ASP A 705 8.02 -28.66 -6.45
CA ASP A 705 9.02 -29.56 -5.87
C ASP A 705 8.40 -30.84 -5.28
N ALA A 706 7.38 -31.37 -5.95
CA ALA A 706 6.73 -32.62 -5.56
C ALA A 706 7.30 -33.78 -6.39
N ASP A 707 7.47 -34.94 -5.74
CA ASP A 707 7.70 -36.19 -6.47
C ASP A 707 6.43 -36.63 -7.21
N ARG A 708 6.58 -37.56 -8.17
CA ARG A 708 5.43 -38.10 -8.91
C ARG A 708 4.59 -38.95 -7.94
N PRO A 709 3.29 -38.64 -7.76
CA PRO A 709 2.48 -39.40 -6.83
C PRO A 709 1.99 -40.71 -7.44
N ALA A 710 1.95 -41.76 -6.62
CA ALA A 710 1.22 -43.00 -6.92
C ALA A 710 -0.29 -42.79 -6.82
N GLN A 711 -0.73 -41.92 -5.90
CA GLN A 711 -2.13 -41.64 -5.67
C GLN A 711 -2.33 -40.20 -5.22
N VAL A 712 -3.43 -39.59 -5.65
CA VAL A 712 -3.90 -38.28 -5.19
C VAL A 712 -5.32 -38.43 -4.67
N LYS A 713 -5.62 -37.81 -3.53
CA LYS A 713 -6.92 -37.81 -2.87
C LYS A 713 -7.48 -36.40 -2.74
N VAL A 714 -8.78 -36.27 -2.99
CA VAL A 714 -9.59 -35.08 -2.67
C VAL A 714 -10.64 -35.51 -1.65
N ASN A 715 -10.64 -34.89 -0.47
CA ASN A 715 -11.53 -35.23 0.64
C ASN A 715 -11.51 -36.73 1.01
N GLY A 716 -10.33 -37.35 0.97
CA GLY A 716 -10.14 -38.78 1.24
C GLY A 716 -10.41 -39.71 0.06
N THR A 717 -11.06 -39.24 -1.01
CA THR A 717 -11.39 -40.03 -2.20
C THR A 717 -10.31 -39.91 -3.26
N ALA A 718 -9.84 -41.06 -3.78
CA ALA A 718 -8.85 -41.08 -4.86
C ALA A 718 -9.41 -40.45 -6.15
N VAL A 719 -8.59 -39.64 -6.83
CA VAL A 719 -8.94 -39.00 -8.10
C VAL A 719 -8.04 -39.48 -9.24
N PRO A 720 -8.58 -39.62 -10.47
CA PRO A 720 -7.84 -40.18 -11.60
C PRO A 720 -6.76 -39.23 -12.15
N ALA A 721 -5.71 -39.80 -12.74
CA ALA A 721 -4.67 -39.07 -13.47
C ALA A 721 -5.22 -38.59 -14.83
N ARG A 722 -5.71 -37.36 -14.89
CA ARG A 722 -6.27 -36.73 -16.10
C ARG A 722 -6.30 -35.21 -15.98
N THR A 723 -6.47 -34.54 -17.11
CA THR A 723 -6.50 -33.06 -17.19
C THR A 723 -7.82 -32.44 -16.68
N ARG A 724 -8.95 -33.17 -16.80
CA ARG A 724 -10.28 -32.69 -16.38
C ARG A 724 -10.52 -32.87 -14.88
N ALA A 725 -11.29 -31.96 -14.28
CA ALA A 725 -11.72 -32.06 -12.88
C ALA A 725 -12.85 -33.10 -12.70
N PRO A 726 -12.91 -33.83 -11.56
CA PRO A 726 -11.81 -33.98 -10.61
C PRO A 726 -10.71 -34.85 -11.22
N GLY A 727 -9.45 -34.48 -10.99
CA GLY A 727 -8.30 -35.19 -11.55
C GLY A 727 -6.96 -34.48 -11.32
N TRP A 728 -5.88 -35.15 -11.65
CA TRP A 728 -4.53 -34.61 -11.48
C TRP A 728 -3.60 -34.90 -12.66
N THR A 729 -2.55 -34.08 -12.78
CA THR A 729 -1.49 -34.21 -13.79
C THR A 729 -0.13 -33.94 -13.15
N TYR A 730 0.92 -34.61 -13.62
CA TYR A 730 2.29 -34.36 -13.17
C TYR A 730 3.17 -33.89 -14.33
N HIS A 731 3.91 -32.81 -14.12
CA HIS A 731 4.88 -32.28 -15.09
C HIS A 731 6.30 -32.51 -14.57
N THR A 732 6.97 -33.52 -15.12
CA THR A 732 8.30 -33.98 -14.69
C THR A 732 9.37 -32.88 -14.76
N PRO A 733 9.52 -32.10 -15.86
CA PRO A 733 10.62 -31.12 -15.96
C PRO A 733 10.60 -30.05 -14.85
N THR A 734 9.43 -29.67 -14.36
CA THR A 734 9.28 -28.67 -13.29
C THR A 734 8.87 -29.29 -11.95
N ARG A 735 8.90 -30.63 -11.83
CA ARG A 735 8.48 -31.38 -10.64
C ARG A 735 7.16 -30.87 -10.03
N THR A 736 6.15 -30.75 -10.88
CA THR A 736 4.89 -30.07 -10.51
C THR A 736 3.69 -31.00 -10.61
N LEU A 737 3.07 -31.24 -9.45
CA LEU A 737 1.78 -31.91 -9.37
C LEU A 737 0.66 -30.86 -9.42
N THR A 738 -0.27 -31.01 -10.34
CA THR A 738 -1.50 -30.19 -10.41
C THR A 738 -2.72 -31.03 -10.10
N VAL A 739 -3.45 -30.69 -9.04
CA VAL A 739 -4.69 -31.33 -8.60
C VAL A 739 -5.85 -30.37 -8.84
N ARG A 740 -6.94 -30.85 -9.46
CA ARG A 740 -8.12 -30.04 -9.79
C ARG A 740 -9.36 -30.64 -9.14
N THR A 741 -10.16 -29.81 -8.49
CA THR A 741 -11.46 -30.20 -7.94
C THR A 741 -12.60 -29.73 -8.86
N THR A 742 -13.76 -30.36 -8.74
CA THR A 742 -15.02 -29.72 -9.16
C THR A 742 -15.34 -28.53 -8.25
N ALA A 743 -16.44 -27.82 -8.50
CA ALA A 743 -16.96 -26.85 -7.56
C ALA A 743 -17.31 -27.54 -6.23
N LEU A 744 -16.78 -27.03 -5.13
CA LEU A 744 -17.01 -27.54 -3.76
C LEU A 744 -17.66 -26.45 -2.91
N PRO A 745 -18.54 -26.79 -1.95
CA PRO A 745 -19.14 -25.81 -1.05
C PRO A 745 -18.07 -25.07 -0.25
N VAL A 746 -18.14 -23.74 -0.20
CA VAL A 746 -17.17 -22.94 0.57
C VAL A 746 -17.39 -23.03 2.09
N THR A 747 -18.55 -23.52 2.51
CA THR A 747 -18.92 -23.75 3.92
C THR A 747 -18.36 -25.06 4.48
N ALA A 748 -17.75 -25.90 3.64
CA ALA A 748 -17.13 -27.15 4.04
C ALA A 748 -15.61 -27.08 3.85
N GLY A 749 -14.86 -27.77 4.73
CA GLY A 749 -13.43 -27.95 4.55
C GLY A 749 -13.12 -28.84 3.34
N THR A 750 -12.01 -28.55 2.65
CA THR A 750 -11.47 -29.37 1.55
C THR A 750 -10.05 -29.81 1.88
N THR A 751 -9.72 -31.06 1.60
CA THR A 751 -8.36 -31.60 1.75
C THR A 751 -7.85 -32.15 0.43
N LEU A 752 -6.63 -31.77 0.04
CA LEU A 752 -5.92 -32.31 -1.11
C LEU A 752 -4.64 -32.98 -0.62
N GLN A 753 -4.52 -34.29 -0.83
CA GLN A 753 -3.40 -35.10 -0.38
C GLN A 753 -2.79 -35.87 -1.55
N PHE A 754 -1.48 -36.05 -1.54
CA PHE A 754 -0.80 -36.94 -2.47
C PHE A 754 0.14 -37.91 -1.75
N ILE A 755 0.29 -39.09 -2.33
CA ILE A 755 1.12 -40.18 -1.80
C ILE A 755 2.14 -40.50 -2.88
N ASP A 756 3.42 -40.35 -2.54
CA ASP A 756 4.52 -40.61 -3.47
C ASP A 756 4.62 -42.10 -3.79
N GLU A 757 5.11 -42.43 -4.99
CA GLU A 757 5.52 -43.80 -5.30
C GLU A 757 6.59 -44.21 -4.27
N ARG A 758 6.41 -45.36 -3.57
CA ARG A 758 7.44 -45.86 -2.65
C ARG A 758 8.74 -45.98 -3.44
N ARG A 759 9.75 -45.17 -3.11
CA ARG A 759 11.12 -45.46 -3.54
C ARG A 759 11.46 -46.81 -2.91
N GLY A 760 11.67 -47.83 -3.73
CA GLY A 760 12.20 -49.10 -3.26
C GLY A 760 13.44 -48.81 -2.41
N SER A 761 13.45 -49.37 -1.20
CA SER A 761 14.52 -49.30 -0.22
C SER A 761 15.87 -49.65 -0.81
#